data_AF-A0A3M7S329-F1
#
_entry.id   AF-A0A3M7S329-F1
#
_cell.length_a   1.000
_cell.length_b   1.000
_cell.length_c   1.000
_cell.angle_alpha   90.00
_cell.angle_beta   90.00
_cell.angle_gamma   90.00
#
_symmetry.space_group_name_H-M   'P 1'
#
loop_
_entity.id
_entity.type
_entity.pdbx_description
1 polymer ?
#
loop_
_entity_poly.entity_id
_entity_poly.type
_entity_poly.pdbx_seq_one_letter_code
_entity_poly.pdbx_strand_id
1 'polypeptide(L)'
;MKFVLKFAIPDVITDPSLDLLQTIVKAIASKIVETSKSIYWIHPKQDKLYYDCLNKDVDIKNTLDIFDSLLSEIGPSIKNHMIHIRLFEFLWKEDLNGLFNDFMKNEPDELVIKREVDRLAKIEKQVFEIPEYLNIGPACLNTESIKVSLKTFSYSWKFKYASVLHEMARTRLQECIVYRENVQKRLMVNVQTLEQLNDALRLLEELSDMENKIDKIYLPIENIYADLQRYELILTRQEIEQVSSLRDNWSQLMNNAEIVRSTLLQDKRNTLEQELDKQVKTFVVEVIRFRNSFDATGPSVVGIDPYEALRRLHEFQKQYDTFDARRKTLDSISILFGLQCKPFPELDKTGEELNLLNQLYKVYQVFLSFDKQFRNTLWSDVDLSKAFSNIKAYWEEFLALPDKLKENWEAYFDLKKALKKYIDVLPILILLNEKEIRNRHWLQVMQVTKSAFRLEAAVFKLNDLIDIGLDLHSYEIEEICKSAKKEQELESKMRTIEEEWNEQVLSFTNYKDYGEICFDKEYTERLLEQLEDAQEILANMLTSKYVGPLRSEVASWSEKLKTIAEVLELWLEVQELWINLESVFSTPATVKEMPAEAKRFLRVDKSWIRSQKQSYDMKSVLQCCLGSSVQENTKRVLLKDIQKELEICFKSLNAYLDKKRRLFPRYYFLSNPSLLALLNHFSNSGNISEVKSYFSSLFSALRDLKLD
;
A
#
# COMPACT_ATOMS: atom_id res chain seq x y z
N MET A 1 1.54 59.12 55.38
CA MET A 1 1.28 59.23 53.92
C MET A 1 0.14 58.28 53.57
N LYS A 2 -0.82 58.67 52.74
CA LYS A 2 -1.89 57.75 52.28
C LYS A 2 -1.65 57.40 50.81
N PHE A 3 -1.57 56.12 50.52
CA PHE A 3 -1.44 55.56 49.19
C PHE A 3 -2.76 54.88 48.84
N VAL A 4 -3.29 55.11 47.64
CA VAL A 4 -4.41 54.31 47.12
C VAL A 4 -3.85 53.39 46.05
N LEU A 5 -4.04 52.08 46.20
CA LEU A 5 -3.73 51.14 45.15
C LEU A 5 -4.91 51.11 44.17
N LYS A 6 -4.64 51.35 42.88
CA LYS A 6 -5.64 51.30 41.80
C LYS A 6 -5.20 50.32 40.72
N PHE A 7 -6.19 49.72 40.06
CA PHE A 7 -5.95 48.95 38.84
C PHE A 7 -5.75 49.88 37.64
N ALA A 8 -4.61 49.75 36.97
CA ALA A 8 -4.34 50.31 35.64
C ALA A 8 -3.94 49.14 34.75
N ILE A 9 -4.94 48.34 34.35
CA ILE A 9 -4.78 47.06 33.65
C ILE A 9 -3.75 47.22 32.50
N PRO A 10 -2.68 46.41 32.47
CA PRO A 10 -2.47 45.17 33.25
C PRO A 10 -1.94 45.38 34.68
N ASP A 11 -1.36 46.52 35.02
CA ASP A 11 -0.59 46.69 36.26
C ASP A 11 -1.36 47.34 37.41
N VAL A 12 -0.87 47.12 38.63
CA VAL A 12 -1.37 47.79 39.84
C VAL A 12 -0.46 48.99 40.11
N ILE A 13 -1.04 50.18 40.28
CA ILE A 13 -0.30 51.42 40.50
C ILE A 13 -0.72 52.06 41.83
N THR A 14 0.24 52.66 42.54
CA THR A 14 0.00 53.50 43.72
C THR A 14 -0.25 54.96 43.30
N ASP A 15 -1.33 55.56 43.80
CA ASP A 15 -1.66 56.98 43.62
C ASP A 15 -1.65 57.70 44.98
N PRO A 16 -0.77 58.71 45.23
CA PRO A 16 0.27 59.25 44.35
C PRO A 16 1.45 58.28 44.15
N SER A 17 2.28 58.50 43.11
CA SER A 17 3.45 57.65 42.86
C SER A 17 4.49 57.73 43.99
N LEU A 18 5.13 56.61 44.27
CA LEU A 18 6.10 56.47 45.37
C LEU A 18 7.23 57.52 45.29
N ASP A 19 7.76 57.74 44.09
CA ASP A 19 8.87 58.67 43.85
C ASP A 19 8.47 60.13 44.09
N LEU A 20 7.22 60.49 43.75
CA LEU A 20 6.67 61.83 43.98
C LEU A 20 6.58 62.13 45.48
N LEU A 21 6.12 61.17 46.27
CA LEU A 21 5.97 61.33 47.72
C LEU A 21 7.32 61.36 48.46
N GLN A 22 8.28 60.52 48.07
CA GLN A 22 9.64 60.61 48.63
C GLN A 22 10.25 61.99 48.38
N THR A 23 10.04 62.55 47.19
CA THR A 23 10.51 63.90 46.83
C THR A 23 9.84 64.98 47.69
N ILE A 24 8.52 64.90 47.87
CA ILE A 24 7.75 65.86 48.70
C ILE A 24 8.23 65.83 50.16
N VAL A 25 8.46 64.64 50.71
CA VAL A 25 8.79 64.49 52.13
C VAL A 25 10.21 64.95 52.41
N LYS A 26 11.15 64.68 51.49
CA LYS A 26 12.50 65.28 51.52
C LYS A 26 12.46 66.80 51.43
N ALA A 27 11.59 67.35 50.57
CA ALA A 27 11.41 68.79 50.46
C ALA A 27 10.86 69.42 51.75
N ILE A 28 9.91 68.76 52.44
CA ILE A 28 9.39 69.21 53.74
C ILE A 28 10.48 69.18 54.81
N ALA A 29 11.25 68.10 54.91
CA ALA A 29 12.35 68.00 55.88
C ALA A 29 13.39 69.11 55.66
N SER A 30 13.75 69.37 54.41
CA SER A 30 14.63 70.50 54.05
C SER A 30 14.01 71.84 54.41
N LYS A 31 12.70 72.02 54.20
CA LYS A 31 12.00 73.27 54.54
C LYS A 31 11.97 73.54 56.04
N ILE A 32 11.77 72.50 56.87
CA ILE A 32 11.79 72.63 58.33
C ILE A 32 13.17 73.13 58.79
N VAL A 33 14.25 72.54 58.27
CA VAL A 33 15.60 73.00 58.60
C VAL A 33 15.78 74.45 58.12
N GLU A 34 15.32 74.81 56.92
CA GLU A 34 15.37 76.19 56.42
C GLU A 34 14.60 77.20 57.27
N THR A 35 13.47 76.83 57.89
CA THR A 35 12.73 77.77 58.74
C THR A 35 13.56 78.22 59.94
N SER A 36 14.48 77.40 60.43
CA SER A 36 15.40 77.80 61.51
C SER A 36 16.37 78.93 61.11
N LYS A 37 16.51 79.27 59.82
CA LYS A 37 17.18 80.51 59.34
C LYS A 37 16.55 81.79 59.87
N SER A 38 15.24 81.77 60.10
CA SER A 38 14.49 82.95 60.53
C SER A 38 14.51 83.20 62.05
N ILE A 39 15.06 82.26 62.82
CA ILE A 39 15.10 82.35 64.29
C ILE A 39 16.35 83.13 64.69
N TYR A 40 16.17 84.39 65.08
CA TYR A 40 17.21 85.20 65.68
C TYR A 40 17.32 84.87 67.17
N TRP A 41 18.20 83.93 67.50
CA TRP A 41 18.54 83.67 68.89
C TRP A 41 19.56 84.71 69.35
N ILE A 42 19.09 85.72 70.06
CA ILE A 42 19.95 86.72 70.70
C ILE A 42 20.57 86.06 71.93
N HIS A 43 21.79 85.53 71.80
CA HIS A 43 22.62 85.11 72.93
C HIS A 43 23.85 86.05 73.05
N PRO A 44 24.28 86.45 74.27
CA PRO A 44 25.04 87.69 74.50
C PRO A 44 26.50 87.75 74.02
N LYS A 45 26.99 86.80 73.20
CA LYS A 45 28.43 86.68 72.88
C LYS A 45 28.81 86.25 71.46
N GLN A 46 27.93 86.19 70.47
CA GLN A 46 28.31 86.16 69.04
C GLN A 46 27.07 86.24 68.14
N ASP A 47 27.11 87.14 67.13
CA ASP A 47 26.19 87.19 66.00
C ASP A 47 26.34 85.93 65.13
N LYS A 48 25.91 84.78 65.61
CA LYS A 48 25.79 83.57 64.80
C LYS A 48 24.33 83.20 64.69
N LEU A 49 23.87 83.23 63.43
CA LEU A 49 22.53 82.78 63.04
C LEU A 49 22.35 81.34 63.52
N TYR A 50 21.26 81.09 64.25
CA TYR A 50 20.94 79.82 64.88
C TYR A 50 21.00 78.63 63.89
N TYR A 51 20.67 78.90 62.62
CA TYR A 51 20.76 77.96 61.52
C TYR A 51 22.14 77.35 61.28
N ASP A 52 23.23 78.14 61.35
CA ASP A 52 24.57 77.62 61.05
C ASP A 52 25.09 76.68 62.13
N CYS A 53 24.60 76.83 63.37
CA CYS A 53 24.87 75.89 64.46
C CYS A 53 24.08 74.59 64.23
N LEU A 54 22.81 74.68 63.88
CA LEU A 54 21.96 73.50 63.61
C LEU A 54 22.46 72.70 62.39
N ASN A 55 22.88 73.36 61.32
CA ASN A 55 23.32 72.68 60.10
C ASN A 55 24.72 72.01 60.23
N LYS A 56 25.47 72.37 61.27
CA LYS A 56 26.75 71.73 61.62
C LYS A 56 26.60 70.68 62.72
N ASP A 57 25.43 70.61 63.35
CA ASP A 57 25.18 69.65 64.40
C ASP A 57 25.12 68.24 63.81
N VAL A 58 25.96 67.36 64.36
CA VAL A 58 26.13 65.98 63.86
C VAL A 58 24.84 65.19 64.08
N ASP A 59 24.11 65.49 65.16
CA ASP A 59 22.87 64.80 65.50
C ASP A 59 21.74 65.12 64.51
N ILE A 60 21.69 66.35 63.97
CA ILE A 60 20.67 66.74 62.97
C ILE A 60 20.96 66.09 61.62
N LYS A 61 22.23 66.00 61.21
CA LYS A 61 22.59 65.27 59.99
C LYS A 61 22.33 63.77 60.11
N ASN A 62 22.71 63.17 61.23
CA ASN A 62 22.43 61.76 61.49
C ASN A 62 20.94 61.46 61.49
N THR A 63 20.10 62.34 62.07
CA THR A 63 18.65 62.15 62.04
C THR A 63 18.04 62.33 60.65
N LEU A 64 18.57 63.24 59.82
CA LEU A 64 18.17 63.35 58.40
C LEU A 64 18.60 62.13 57.57
N ASP A 65 19.80 61.59 57.80
CA ASP A 65 20.27 60.38 57.11
C ASP A 65 19.48 59.13 57.52
N ILE A 66 19.12 59.01 58.81
CA ILE A 66 18.20 57.98 59.31
C ILE A 66 16.80 58.15 58.70
N PHE A 67 16.33 59.39 58.54
CA PHE A 67 15.04 59.66 57.92
C PHE A 67 15.04 59.29 56.42
N ASP A 68 16.14 59.55 55.71
CA ASP A 68 16.30 59.16 54.31
C ASP A 68 16.44 57.65 54.11
N SER A 69 17.07 56.93 55.05
CA SER A 69 17.10 55.46 55.02
C SER A 69 15.71 54.86 55.22
N LEU A 70 14.96 55.37 56.21
CA LEU A 70 13.58 54.94 56.49
C LEU A 70 12.64 55.25 55.31
N LEU A 71 12.82 56.38 54.63
CA LEU A 71 12.06 56.69 53.41
C LEU A 71 12.37 55.75 52.25
N SER A 72 13.62 55.29 52.15
CA SER A 72 14.06 54.36 51.10
C SER A 72 13.55 52.94 51.35
N GLU A 73 13.37 52.52 52.62
CA GLU A 73 12.83 51.20 53.00
C GLU A 73 11.32 51.03 52.72
N ILE A 74 10.56 52.12 52.67
CA ILE A 74 9.11 52.07 52.40
C ILE A 74 8.82 51.52 50.99
N GLY A 75 9.68 51.82 50.01
CA GLY A 75 9.50 51.39 48.62
C GLY A 75 9.52 49.87 48.42
N PRO A 76 10.57 49.15 48.87
CA PRO A 76 10.63 47.69 48.85
C PRO A 76 9.46 47.02 49.59
N SER A 77 9.01 47.57 50.72
CA SER A 77 7.91 47.01 51.50
C SER A 77 6.57 47.10 50.76
N ILE A 78 6.30 48.23 50.09
CA ILE A 78 5.13 48.38 49.21
C ILE A 78 5.22 47.41 48.02
N LYS A 79 6.40 47.26 47.39
CA LYS A 79 6.59 46.29 46.30
C LYS A 79 6.33 44.84 46.74
N ASN A 80 6.74 44.46 47.94
CA ASN A 80 6.45 43.12 48.50
C ASN A 80 4.94 42.89 48.67
N HIS A 81 4.19 43.90 49.11
CA HIS A 81 2.72 43.80 49.21
C HIS A 81 2.06 43.74 47.82
N MET A 82 2.63 44.42 46.82
CA MET A 82 2.19 44.28 45.43
C MET A 82 2.44 42.88 44.86
N ILE A 83 3.49 42.16 45.30
CA ILE A 83 3.72 40.75 44.92
C ILE A 83 2.59 39.85 45.43
N HIS A 84 2.06 40.07 46.64
CA HIS A 84 0.91 39.30 47.13
C HIS A 84 -0.36 39.55 46.31
N ILE A 85 -0.55 40.76 45.78
CA ILE A 85 -1.68 41.07 44.87
C ILE A 85 -1.45 40.46 43.48
N ARG A 86 -0.20 40.35 43.03
CA ARG A 86 0.16 39.64 41.78
C ARG A 86 -0.19 38.14 41.81
N LEU A 87 -0.38 37.52 42.97
CA LEU A 87 -0.86 36.13 43.04
C LEU A 87 -2.27 35.97 42.45
N PHE A 88 -3.06 37.06 42.40
CA PHE A 88 -4.40 37.06 41.82
C PHE A 88 -4.43 37.52 40.36
N GLU A 89 -3.27 37.80 39.76
CA GLU A 89 -3.11 38.38 38.42
C GLU A 89 -3.80 37.58 37.30
N PHE A 90 -3.95 36.26 37.49
CA PHE A 90 -4.71 35.38 36.61
C PHE A 90 -6.19 35.80 36.46
N LEU A 91 -6.78 36.49 37.45
CA LEU A 91 -8.19 36.93 37.41
C LEU A 91 -8.47 38.02 36.37
N TRP A 92 -7.45 38.76 35.90
CA TRP A 92 -7.61 39.87 34.95
C TRP A 92 -6.57 39.98 33.83
N LYS A 93 -5.40 39.32 33.92
CA LYS A 93 -4.38 39.36 32.86
C LYS A 93 -4.45 38.21 31.86
N GLU A 94 -4.93 37.04 32.28
CA GLU A 94 -5.11 35.90 31.37
C GLU A 94 -6.42 36.06 30.60
N ASP A 95 -6.46 35.62 29.33
CA ASP A 95 -7.72 35.55 28.57
C ASP A 95 -8.59 34.42 29.12
N LEU A 96 -9.19 34.66 30.27
CA LEU A 96 -10.05 33.72 30.98
C LEU A 96 -11.30 33.35 30.16
N ASN A 97 -11.71 34.19 29.20
CA ASN A 97 -12.79 33.84 28.28
C ASN A 97 -12.31 32.80 27.25
N GLY A 98 -11.10 32.96 26.72
CA GLY A 98 -10.43 31.94 25.89
C GLY A 98 -10.24 30.62 26.64
N LEU A 99 -9.68 30.66 27.86
CA LEU A 99 -9.48 29.48 28.71
C LEU A 99 -10.80 28.80 29.10
N PHE A 100 -11.85 29.57 29.39
CA PHE A 100 -13.20 29.04 29.62
C PHE A 100 -13.75 28.34 28.37
N ASN A 101 -13.62 28.95 27.20
CA ASN A 101 -14.12 28.37 25.95
C ASN A 101 -13.36 27.10 25.56
N ASP A 102 -12.04 27.07 25.73
CA ASP A 102 -11.23 25.88 25.47
C ASP A 102 -11.48 24.78 26.51
N PHE A 103 -11.73 25.15 27.77
CA PHE A 103 -12.18 24.21 28.80
C PHE A 103 -13.55 23.60 28.45
N MET A 104 -14.50 24.40 27.96
CA MET A 104 -15.81 23.92 27.53
C MET A 104 -15.78 23.07 26.26
N LYS A 105 -14.87 23.33 25.32
CA LYS A 105 -14.67 22.47 24.12
C LYS A 105 -14.27 21.03 24.47
N ASN A 106 -13.64 20.82 25.62
CA ASN A 106 -13.19 19.51 26.05
C ASN A 106 -14.29 18.67 26.75
N GLU A 107 -15.54 19.13 26.74
CA GLU A 107 -16.70 18.48 27.39
C GLU A 107 -16.37 17.96 28.82
N PRO A 108 -16.02 18.86 29.75
CA PRO A 108 -15.53 18.47 31.06
C PRO A 108 -16.65 17.83 31.90
N ASP A 109 -16.30 16.76 32.63
CA ASP A 109 -17.21 16.11 33.57
C ASP A 109 -17.71 17.09 34.64
N GLU A 110 -18.95 16.89 35.11
CA GLU A 110 -19.60 17.72 36.15
C GLU A 110 -18.76 17.84 37.43
N LEU A 111 -18.01 16.79 37.79
CA LEU A 111 -17.11 16.80 38.93
C LEU A 111 -15.93 17.76 38.74
N VAL A 112 -15.45 17.92 37.50
CA VAL A 112 -14.34 18.81 37.16
C VAL A 112 -14.83 20.26 37.19
N ILE A 113 -16.02 20.54 36.63
CA ILE A 113 -16.65 21.86 36.70
C ILE A 113 -16.91 22.25 38.16
N LYS A 114 -17.44 21.34 38.99
CA LYS A 114 -17.65 21.57 40.42
C LYS A 114 -16.36 21.92 41.16
N ARG A 115 -15.25 21.22 40.88
CA ARG A 115 -13.94 21.52 41.48
C ARG A 115 -13.45 22.91 41.13
N GLU A 116 -13.67 23.38 39.90
CA GLU A 116 -13.32 24.74 39.49
C GLU A 116 -14.18 25.79 40.20
N VAL A 117 -15.48 25.54 40.37
CA VAL A 117 -16.36 26.42 41.16
C VAL A 117 -15.90 26.48 42.62
N ASP A 118 -15.57 25.34 43.24
CA ASP A 118 -15.04 25.27 44.61
C ASP A 118 -13.70 26.00 44.75
N ARG A 119 -12.83 25.92 43.74
CA ARG A 119 -11.56 26.65 43.70
C ARG A 119 -11.80 28.16 43.66
N LEU A 120 -12.71 28.63 42.80
CA LEU A 120 -13.07 30.04 42.70
C LEU A 120 -13.75 30.55 43.97
N ALA A 121 -14.58 29.74 44.63
CA ALA A 121 -15.18 30.07 45.92
C ALA A 121 -14.13 30.19 47.04
N LYS A 122 -13.07 29.37 47.03
CA LYS A 122 -11.93 29.52 47.95
C LYS A 122 -11.15 30.81 47.68
N ILE A 123 -10.92 31.15 46.42
CA ILE A 123 -10.25 32.39 46.02
C ILE A 123 -11.08 33.60 46.45
N GLU A 124 -12.39 33.57 46.28
CA GLU A 124 -13.30 34.62 46.76
C GLU A 124 -13.19 34.83 48.28
N LYS A 125 -13.09 33.75 49.06
CA LYS A 125 -12.84 33.83 50.52
C LYS A 125 -11.47 34.45 50.82
N GLN A 126 -10.41 34.06 50.11
CA GLN A 126 -9.07 34.64 50.27
C GLN A 126 -9.04 36.13 49.93
N VAL A 127 -9.80 36.58 48.92
CA VAL A 127 -9.95 38.01 48.59
C VAL A 127 -10.68 38.76 49.73
N PHE A 128 -11.63 38.11 50.40
CA PHE A 128 -12.33 38.70 51.55
C PHE A 128 -11.40 38.94 52.75
N GLU A 129 -10.42 38.07 52.95
CA GLU A 129 -9.42 38.15 54.03
C GLU A 129 -8.39 39.27 53.83
N ILE A 130 -8.31 39.90 52.65
CA ILE A 130 -7.41 41.03 52.41
C ILE A 130 -7.84 42.22 53.29
N PRO A 131 -6.97 42.76 54.18
CA PRO A 131 -7.29 43.91 55.00
C PRO A 131 -7.48 45.16 54.15
N GLU A 132 -8.44 46.02 54.50
CA GLU A 132 -8.82 47.24 53.76
C GLU A 132 -7.76 48.36 53.84
N TYR A 133 -6.97 48.34 54.90
CA TYR A 133 -5.89 49.29 55.15
C TYR A 133 -4.65 48.55 55.64
N LEU A 134 -3.52 48.75 54.96
CA LEU A 134 -2.22 48.20 55.34
C LEU A 134 -1.29 49.33 55.77
N ASN A 135 -0.90 49.32 57.03
CA ASN A 135 0.03 50.30 57.59
C ASN A 135 1.46 49.82 57.39
N ILE A 136 2.21 50.50 56.53
CA ILE A 136 3.65 50.28 56.29
C ILE A 136 4.41 51.45 56.90
N GLY A 137 4.83 51.32 58.16
CA GLY A 137 5.51 52.39 58.88
C GLY A 137 4.68 53.70 58.89
N PRO A 138 5.21 54.84 58.38
CA PRO A 138 4.47 56.10 58.31
C PRO A 138 3.51 56.20 57.10
N ALA A 139 3.36 55.13 56.32
CA ALA A 139 2.49 55.02 55.15
C ALA A 139 1.26 54.14 55.41
N CYS A 140 0.09 54.52 54.92
CA CYS A 140 -1.12 53.69 54.89
C CYS A 140 -1.48 53.40 53.43
N LEU A 141 -1.51 52.13 53.03
CA LEU A 141 -2.04 51.67 51.75
C LEU A 141 -3.53 51.36 51.90
N ASN A 142 -4.37 52.03 51.11
CA ASN A 142 -5.77 51.69 50.93
C ASN A 142 -5.88 50.66 49.78
N THR A 143 -6.34 49.46 50.12
CA THR A 143 -6.56 48.32 49.20
C THR A 143 -8.04 48.12 48.85
N GLU A 144 -8.95 48.92 49.40
CA GLU A 144 -10.41 48.79 49.27
C GLU A 144 -10.85 48.71 47.79
N SER A 145 -10.34 49.59 46.94
CA SER A 145 -10.72 49.61 45.52
C SER A 145 -10.29 48.35 44.77
N ILE A 146 -9.14 47.78 45.14
CA ILE A 146 -8.64 46.52 44.59
C ILE A 146 -9.44 45.34 45.13
N LYS A 147 -9.73 45.33 46.43
CA LYS A 147 -10.54 44.30 47.06
C LYS A 147 -11.93 44.20 46.42
N VAL A 148 -12.59 45.34 46.19
CA VAL A 148 -13.90 45.39 45.50
C VAL A 148 -13.80 44.89 44.06
N SER A 149 -12.75 45.27 43.32
CA SER A 149 -12.56 44.83 41.94
C SER A 149 -12.26 43.33 41.86
N LEU A 150 -11.36 42.81 42.71
CA LEU A 150 -11.03 41.38 42.82
C LEU A 150 -12.26 40.55 43.22
N LYS A 151 -13.10 41.07 44.12
CA LYS A 151 -14.38 40.44 44.49
C LYS A 151 -15.33 40.37 43.31
N THR A 152 -15.41 41.45 42.51
CA THR A 152 -16.27 41.48 41.33
C THR A 152 -15.80 40.46 40.28
N PHE A 153 -14.49 40.37 40.05
CA PHE A 153 -13.91 39.39 39.13
C PHE A 153 -14.13 37.95 39.62
N SER A 154 -13.79 37.63 40.88
CA SER A 154 -13.96 36.28 41.42
C SER A 154 -15.43 35.83 41.43
N TYR A 155 -16.35 36.73 41.78
CA TYR A 155 -17.79 36.47 41.74
C TYR A 155 -18.28 36.22 40.31
N SER A 156 -17.88 37.05 39.34
CA SER A 156 -18.31 36.90 37.94
C SER A 156 -17.88 35.56 37.33
N TRP A 157 -16.67 35.10 37.63
CA TRP A 157 -16.17 33.80 37.16
C TRP A 157 -16.82 32.64 37.88
N LYS A 158 -16.97 32.71 39.21
CA LYS A 158 -17.71 31.71 39.99
C LYS A 158 -19.12 31.55 39.43
N PHE A 159 -19.82 32.66 39.18
CA PHE A 159 -21.16 32.67 38.61
C PHE A 159 -21.19 32.02 37.22
N LYS A 160 -20.25 32.35 36.33
CA LYS A 160 -20.17 31.78 34.99
C LYS A 160 -20.01 30.26 35.01
N TYR A 161 -19.07 29.72 35.78
CA TYR A 161 -18.88 28.26 35.91
C TYR A 161 -20.07 27.57 36.60
N ALA A 162 -20.65 28.20 37.63
CA ALA A 162 -21.79 27.64 38.35
C ALA A 162 -23.08 27.66 37.49
N SER A 163 -23.22 28.60 36.56
CA SER A 163 -24.34 28.64 35.59
C SER A 163 -24.30 27.48 34.59
N VAL A 164 -23.11 27.07 34.14
CA VAL A 164 -22.95 25.88 33.30
C VAL A 164 -23.34 24.62 34.06
N LEU A 165 -22.88 24.49 35.32
CA LEU A 165 -23.24 23.37 36.17
C LEU A 165 -24.76 23.29 36.41
N HIS A 166 -25.42 24.45 36.53
CA HIS A 166 -26.87 24.55 36.61
C HIS A 166 -27.59 24.09 35.34
N GLU A 167 -27.14 24.51 34.15
CA GLU A 167 -27.74 24.05 32.89
C GLU A 167 -27.62 22.53 32.69
N MET A 168 -26.48 21.94 33.05
CA MET A 168 -26.28 20.48 32.99
C MET A 168 -27.23 19.74 33.95
N ALA A 169 -27.32 20.19 35.20
CA ALA A 169 -28.23 19.61 36.19
C ALA A 169 -29.70 19.76 35.78
N ARG A 170 -30.07 20.90 35.19
CA ARG A 170 -31.43 21.17 34.71
C ARG A 170 -31.82 20.25 33.55
N THR A 171 -30.91 20.01 32.61
CA THR A 171 -31.16 19.11 31.48
C THR A 171 -31.41 17.68 31.97
N ARG A 172 -30.58 17.18 32.89
CA ARG A 172 -30.78 15.86 33.51
C ARG A 172 -32.07 15.75 34.31
N LEU A 173 -32.43 16.81 35.04
CA LEU A 173 -33.70 16.87 35.76
C LEU A 173 -34.89 16.76 34.80
N GLN A 174 -34.85 17.47 33.66
CA GLN A 174 -35.90 17.41 32.63
C GLN A 174 -35.99 16.02 31.98
N GLU A 175 -34.87 15.39 31.65
CA GLU A 175 -34.83 14.03 31.12
C GLU A 175 -35.50 13.02 32.07
N CYS A 176 -35.21 13.13 33.37
CA CYS A 176 -35.82 12.28 34.39
C CYS A 176 -37.35 12.48 34.48
N ILE A 177 -37.80 13.74 34.42
CA ILE A 177 -39.23 14.07 34.45
C ILE A 177 -39.94 13.53 33.20
N VAL A 178 -39.38 13.75 32.01
CA VAL A 178 -39.94 13.27 30.73
C VAL A 178 -40.00 11.74 30.70
N TYR A 179 -38.93 11.06 31.15
CA TYR A 179 -38.92 9.60 31.27
C TYR A 179 -40.07 9.11 32.18
N ARG A 180 -40.19 9.71 33.36
CA ARG A 180 -41.24 9.38 34.33
C ARG A 180 -42.64 9.58 33.74
N GLU A 181 -42.90 10.71 33.08
CA GLU A 181 -44.19 10.99 32.44
C GLU A 181 -44.52 9.99 31.32
N ASN A 182 -43.53 9.59 30.53
CA ASN A 182 -43.71 8.59 29.46
C ASN A 182 -44.04 7.21 30.04
N VAL A 183 -43.35 6.79 31.10
CA VAL A 183 -43.64 5.52 31.78
C VAL A 183 -45.01 5.56 32.43
N GLN A 184 -45.39 6.67 33.06
CA GLN A 184 -46.72 6.86 33.63
C GLN A 184 -47.82 6.77 32.57
N LYS A 185 -47.63 7.37 31.40
CA LYS A 185 -48.57 7.25 30.27
C LYS A 185 -48.70 5.80 29.79
N ARG A 186 -47.59 5.07 29.67
CA ARG A 186 -47.59 3.66 29.26
C ARG A 186 -48.28 2.75 30.29
N LEU A 187 -48.11 3.02 31.58
CA LEU A 187 -48.82 2.31 32.66
C LEU A 187 -50.33 2.56 32.68
N MET A 188 -50.79 3.73 32.21
CA MET A 188 -52.21 4.08 32.15
C MET A 188 -52.94 3.50 30.93
N VAL A 189 -52.25 2.83 30.01
CA VAL A 189 -52.88 2.17 28.86
C VAL A 189 -53.68 0.95 29.34
N ASN A 190 -54.97 0.91 28.99
CA ASN A 190 -55.83 -0.22 29.36
C ASN A 190 -55.43 -1.48 28.58
N VAL A 191 -54.93 -2.49 29.29
CA VAL A 191 -54.52 -3.77 28.70
C VAL A 191 -55.74 -4.60 28.32
N GLN A 192 -55.94 -4.84 27.02
CA GLN A 192 -57.01 -5.69 26.49
C GLN A 192 -56.50 -6.90 25.71
N THR A 193 -55.28 -6.83 25.17
CA THR A 193 -54.66 -7.91 24.38
C THR A 193 -53.47 -8.53 25.09
N LEU A 194 -53.10 -9.76 24.70
CA LEU A 194 -51.92 -10.47 25.22
C LEU A 194 -50.59 -9.76 24.87
N GLU A 195 -50.52 -9.05 23.75
CA GLU A 195 -49.35 -8.22 23.39
C GLU A 195 -49.23 -7.01 24.31
N GLN A 196 -50.32 -6.28 24.54
CA GLN A 196 -50.37 -5.18 25.50
C GLN A 196 -50.08 -5.64 26.93
N LEU A 197 -50.44 -6.88 27.26
CA LEU A 197 -50.11 -7.49 28.55
C LEU A 197 -48.60 -7.73 28.66
N ASN A 198 -47.97 -8.29 27.62
CA ASN A 198 -46.53 -8.51 27.60
C ASN A 198 -45.76 -7.19 27.73
N ASP A 199 -46.19 -6.14 27.02
CA ASP A 199 -45.57 -4.82 27.09
C ASP A 199 -45.77 -4.18 28.48
N ALA A 200 -46.96 -4.29 29.06
CA ALA A 200 -47.24 -3.79 30.41
C ALA A 200 -46.43 -4.55 31.47
N LEU A 201 -46.24 -5.85 31.32
CA LEU A 201 -45.47 -6.67 32.27
C LEU A 201 -43.96 -6.43 32.15
N ARG A 202 -43.42 -6.30 30.93
CA ARG A 202 -42.02 -5.88 30.72
C ARG A 202 -41.74 -4.52 31.33
N LEU A 203 -42.67 -3.57 31.17
CA LEU A 203 -42.59 -2.28 31.83
C LEU A 203 -42.56 -2.38 33.36
N LEU A 204 -43.31 -3.32 33.94
CA LEU A 204 -43.31 -3.55 35.38
C LEU A 204 -41.99 -4.17 35.87
N GLU A 205 -41.40 -5.08 35.10
CA GLU A 205 -40.05 -5.62 35.38
C GLU A 205 -38.97 -4.54 35.24
N GLU A 206 -39.00 -3.76 34.15
CA GLU A 206 -38.13 -2.60 33.94
C GLU A 206 -38.22 -1.61 35.10
N LEU A 207 -39.42 -1.34 35.61
CA LEU A 207 -39.64 -0.46 36.76
C LEU A 207 -39.05 -1.02 38.06
N SER A 208 -39.15 -2.32 38.29
CA SER A 208 -38.54 -2.98 39.46
C SER A 208 -37.02 -2.95 39.39
N ASP A 209 -36.43 -3.18 38.21
CA ASP A 209 -35.00 -3.03 38.01
C ASP A 209 -34.52 -1.59 38.17
N MET A 210 -35.33 -0.63 37.70
CA MET A 210 -35.06 0.79 37.83
C MET A 210 -35.18 1.28 39.27
N GLU A 211 -36.02 0.67 40.12
CA GLU A 211 -36.11 0.97 41.55
C GLU A 211 -34.74 0.84 42.24
N ASN A 212 -33.97 -0.20 41.90
CA ASN A 212 -32.62 -0.42 42.45
C ASN A 212 -31.56 0.56 41.89
N LYS A 213 -31.86 1.24 40.78
CA LYS A 213 -30.91 2.13 40.08
C LYS A 213 -31.26 3.61 40.24
N ILE A 214 -32.49 3.95 40.63
CA ILE A 214 -33.00 5.32 40.66
C ILE A 214 -32.20 6.22 41.61
N ASP A 215 -31.76 5.68 42.74
CA ASP A 215 -30.92 6.41 43.71
C ASP A 215 -29.59 6.86 43.12
N LYS A 216 -29.00 6.06 42.21
CA LYS A 216 -27.75 6.44 41.53
C LYS A 216 -27.97 7.60 40.56
N ILE A 217 -29.19 7.82 40.10
CA ILE A 217 -29.55 8.86 39.12
C ILE A 217 -30.01 10.13 39.83
N TYR A 218 -30.84 10.01 40.88
CA TYR A 218 -31.38 11.17 41.60
C TYR A 218 -30.39 11.80 42.58
N LEU A 219 -29.58 11.01 43.29
CA LEU A 219 -28.65 11.53 44.29
C LEU A 219 -27.64 12.55 43.72
N PRO A 220 -27.03 12.35 42.54
CA PRO A 220 -26.18 13.36 41.91
C PRO A 220 -26.90 14.68 41.62
N ILE A 221 -28.15 14.62 41.16
CA ILE A 221 -28.96 15.80 40.86
C ILE A 221 -29.26 16.57 42.16
N GLU A 222 -29.71 15.87 43.21
CA GLU A 222 -29.95 16.46 44.54
C GLU A 222 -28.69 17.14 45.09
N ASN A 223 -27.53 16.49 44.98
CA ASN A 223 -26.26 17.04 45.45
C ASN A 223 -25.84 18.29 44.68
N ILE A 224 -25.96 18.30 43.34
CA ILE A 224 -25.60 19.46 42.53
C ILE A 224 -26.52 20.64 42.85
N TYR A 225 -27.84 20.43 42.98
CA TYR A 225 -28.76 21.49 43.36
C TYR A 225 -28.50 22.02 44.79
N ALA A 226 -28.11 21.16 45.73
CA ALA A 226 -27.67 21.58 47.07
C ALA A 226 -26.38 22.42 47.03
N ASP A 227 -25.44 22.08 46.15
CA ASP A 227 -24.21 22.85 45.96
C ASP A 227 -24.46 24.18 45.24
N LEU A 228 -25.36 24.23 44.25
CA LEU A 228 -25.77 25.46 43.57
C LEU A 228 -26.45 26.44 44.55
N GLN A 229 -27.22 25.94 45.53
CA GLN A 229 -27.76 26.75 46.62
C GLN A 229 -26.65 27.31 47.53
N ARG A 230 -25.60 26.52 47.81
CA ARG A 230 -24.42 26.98 48.58
C ARG A 230 -23.61 28.04 47.84
N TYR A 231 -23.61 28.02 46.51
CA TYR A 231 -22.92 29.01 45.68
C TYR A 231 -23.70 30.34 45.51
N GLU A 232 -24.84 30.49 46.19
CA GLU A 232 -25.70 31.68 46.18
C GLU A 232 -26.26 32.04 44.79
N LEU A 233 -26.53 31.02 43.95
CA LEU A 233 -27.21 31.21 42.68
C LEU A 233 -28.72 31.40 42.88
N ILE A 234 -29.31 32.30 42.10
CA ILE A 234 -30.77 32.51 42.08
C ILE A 234 -31.40 31.35 41.30
N LEU A 235 -31.85 30.32 42.01
CA LEU A 235 -32.61 29.21 41.43
C LEU A 235 -34.10 29.53 41.41
N THR A 236 -34.81 29.05 40.39
CA THR A 236 -36.26 29.22 40.33
C THR A 236 -36.95 28.33 41.36
N ARG A 237 -38.03 28.84 41.98
CA ARG A 237 -38.81 28.08 42.97
C ARG A 237 -39.35 26.75 42.41
N GLN A 238 -39.69 26.73 41.12
CA GLN A 238 -40.18 25.54 40.43
C GLN A 238 -39.15 24.40 40.38
N GLU A 239 -37.88 24.71 40.11
CA GLU A 239 -36.82 23.69 40.06
C GLU A 239 -36.55 23.09 41.44
N ILE A 240 -36.59 23.91 42.50
CA ILE A 240 -36.42 23.45 43.88
C ILE A 240 -37.56 22.50 44.27
N GLU A 241 -38.81 22.86 43.95
CA GLU A 241 -39.99 22.03 44.20
C GLU A 241 -39.97 20.72 43.38
N GLN A 242 -39.48 20.77 42.14
CA GLN A 242 -39.32 19.58 41.29
C GLN A 242 -38.28 18.62 41.84
N VAL A 243 -37.11 19.11 42.26
CA VAL A 243 -36.05 18.28 42.87
C VAL A 243 -36.54 17.67 44.19
N SER A 244 -37.19 18.45 45.05
CA SER A 244 -37.71 17.93 46.33
C SER A 244 -38.81 16.88 46.15
N SER A 245 -39.60 16.98 45.08
CA SER A 245 -40.70 16.04 44.79
C SER A 245 -40.28 14.87 43.91
N LEU A 246 -39.01 14.73 43.49
CA LEU A 246 -38.56 13.62 42.63
C LEU A 246 -38.85 12.25 43.24
N ARG A 247 -38.51 12.08 44.52
CA ARG A 247 -38.70 10.82 45.26
C ARG A 247 -40.17 10.52 45.51
N ASP A 248 -40.96 11.53 45.85
CA ASP A 248 -42.41 11.38 46.05
C ASP A 248 -43.15 11.01 44.77
N ASN A 249 -42.76 11.61 43.64
CA ASN A 249 -43.35 11.26 42.34
C ASN A 249 -42.92 9.86 41.87
N TRP A 250 -41.71 9.41 42.22
CA TRP A 250 -41.26 8.04 41.93
C TRP A 250 -42.01 7.00 42.77
N SER A 251 -42.21 7.27 44.07
CA SER A 251 -43.00 6.38 44.93
C SER A 251 -44.46 6.31 44.47
N GLN A 252 -45.05 7.42 44.01
CA GLN A 252 -46.37 7.41 43.38
C GLN A 252 -46.41 6.57 42.10
N LEU A 253 -45.38 6.66 41.24
CA LEU A 253 -45.28 5.82 40.04
C LEU A 253 -45.20 4.33 40.40
N MET A 254 -44.40 3.98 41.41
CA MET A 254 -44.25 2.60 41.88
C MET A 254 -45.55 2.09 42.51
N ASN A 255 -46.25 2.90 43.31
CA ASN A 255 -47.57 2.54 43.85
C ASN A 255 -48.57 2.31 42.71
N ASN A 256 -48.59 3.17 41.69
CA ASN A 256 -49.45 2.97 40.51
C ASN A 256 -49.07 1.69 39.75
N ALA A 257 -47.78 1.39 39.62
CA ALA A 257 -47.28 0.16 39.02
C ALA A 257 -47.71 -1.08 39.83
N GLU A 258 -47.69 -1.03 41.16
CA GLU A 258 -48.19 -2.11 42.02
C GLU A 258 -49.71 -2.29 41.93
N ILE A 259 -50.47 -1.20 41.82
CA ILE A 259 -51.92 -1.25 41.59
C ILE A 259 -52.21 -1.92 40.24
N VAL A 260 -51.50 -1.52 39.17
CA VAL A 260 -51.63 -2.16 37.85
C VAL A 260 -51.21 -3.63 37.91
N ARG A 261 -50.12 -3.96 38.59
CA ARG A 261 -49.63 -5.33 38.78
C ARG A 261 -50.67 -6.20 39.50
N SER A 262 -51.23 -5.71 40.60
CA SER A 262 -52.25 -6.44 41.36
C SER A 262 -53.55 -6.59 40.57
N THR A 263 -54.00 -5.56 39.86
CA THR A 263 -55.20 -5.62 39.00
C THR A 263 -55.02 -6.64 37.85
N LEU A 264 -53.85 -6.65 37.19
CA LEU A 264 -53.55 -7.60 36.12
C LEU A 264 -53.43 -9.05 36.64
N LEU A 265 -52.82 -9.24 37.82
CA LEU A 265 -52.60 -10.56 38.43
C LEU A 265 -53.84 -11.14 39.14
N GLN A 266 -54.76 -10.30 39.63
CA GLN A 266 -55.94 -10.76 40.38
C GLN A 266 -57.21 -10.78 39.52
N ASP A 267 -57.51 -9.70 38.78
CA ASP A 267 -58.80 -9.57 38.10
C ASP A 267 -58.81 -10.18 36.70
N LYS A 268 -57.69 -10.08 35.97
CA LYS A 268 -57.59 -10.51 34.56
C LYS A 268 -56.86 -11.83 34.36
N ARG A 269 -56.26 -12.42 35.39
CA ARG A 269 -55.45 -13.64 35.30
C ARG A 269 -56.19 -14.82 34.69
N ASN A 270 -57.37 -15.16 35.21
CA ASN A 270 -58.13 -16.32 34.73
C ASN A 270 -58.56 -16.17 33.25
N THR A 271 -58.96 -14.96 32.84
CA THR A 271 -59.33 -14.68 31.45
C THR A 271 -58.13 -14.73 30.50
N LEU A 272 -56.96 -14.27 30.97
CA LEU A 272 -55.74 -14.23 30.17
C LEU A 272 -55.07 -15.62 30.10
N GLU A 273 -55.15 -16.44 31.14
CA GLU A 273 -54.70 -17.84 31.12
C GLU A 273 -55.55 -18.68 30.14
N GLN A 274 -56.87 -18.46 30.09
CA GLN A 274 -57.74 -19.13 29.11
C GLN A 274 -57.46 -18.69 27.67
N GLU A 275 -57.24 -17.39 27.44
CA GLU A 275 -56.87 -16.89 26.12
C GLU A 275 -55.46 -17.36 25.71
N LEU A 276 -54.51 -17.44 26.65
CA LEU A 276 -53.17 -18.00 26.42
C LEU A 276 -53.25 -19.47 26.00
N ASP A 277 -53.99 -20.32 26.73
CA ASP A 277 -54.11 -21.74 26.37
C ASP A 277 -54.80 -21.94 25.02
N LYS A 278 -55.79 -21.08 24.68
CA LYS A 278 -56.42 -21.06 23.35
C LYS A 278 -55.42 -20.66 22.26
N GLN A 279 -54.62 -19.61 22.47
CA GLN A 279 -53.61 -19.18 21.51
C GLN A 279 -52.50 -20.21 21.34
N VAL A 280 -52.04 -20.84 22.41
CA VAL A 280 -51.03 -21.92 22.37
C VAL A 280 -51.56 -23.12 21.58
N LYS A 281 -52.80 -23.56 21.83
CA LYS A 281 -53.42 -24.66 21.06
C LYS A 281 -53.58 -24.32 19.58
N THR A 282 -53.99 -23.09 19.27
CA THR A 282 -54.13 -22.63 17.88
C THR A 282 -52.76 -22.57 17.19
N PHE A 283 -51.75 -22.08 17.90
CA PHE A 283 -50.37 -21.98 17.42
C PHE A 283 -49.76 -23.35 17.13
N VAL A 284 -50.02 -24.39 17.95
CA VAL A 284 -49.58 -25.77 17.64
C VAL A 284 -50.13 -26.24 16.29
N VAL A 285 -51.43 -26.00 16.01
CA VAL A 285 -52.05 -26.39 14.74
C VAL A 285 -51.45 -25.62 13.57
N GLU A 286 -51.21 -24.32 13.75
CA GLU A 286 -50.58 -23.47 12.73
C GLU A 286 -49.13 -23.90 12.43
N VAL A 287 -48.34 -24.24 13.46
CA VAL A 287 -46.96 -24.75 13.31
C VAL A 287 -46.94 -26.08 12.56
N ILE A 288 -47.87 -27.00 12.84
CA ILE A 288 -47.97 -28.28 12.11
C ILE A 288 -48.36 -28.02 10.64
N ARG A 289 -49.29 -27.10 10.38
CA ARG A 289 -49.65 -26.71 9.01
C ARG A 289 -48.47 -26.06 8.27
N PHE A 290 -47.72 -25.20 8.95
CA PHE A 290 -46.52 -24.58 8.41
C PHE A 290 -45.47 -25.63 8.05
N ARG A 291 -45.23 -26.62 8.93
CA ARG A 291 -44.33 -27.74 8.66
C ARG A 291 -44.76 -28.56 7.44
N ASN A 292 -46.04 -28.94 7.38
CA ASN A 292 -46.58 -29.66 6.22
C ASN A 292 -46.45 -28.86 4.92
N SER A 293 -46.62 -27.53 4.99
CA SER A 293 -46.41 -26.64 3.83
C SER A 293 -44.94 -26.58 3.45
N PHE A 294 -44.02 -26.54 4.41
CA PHE A 294 -42.57 -26.55 4.19
C PHE A 294 -42.12 -27.87 3.53
N ASP A 295 -42.63 -29.01 3.98
CA ASP A 295 -42.30 -30.30 3.38
C ASP A 295 -42.90 -30.45 1.96
N ALA A 296 -44.09 -29.89 1.71
CA ALA A 296 -44.77 -30.01 0.41
C ALA A 296 -44.35 -28.98 -0.65
N THR A 297 -43.97 -27.76 -0.25
CA THR A 297 -43.70 -26.63 -1.15
C THR A 297 -42.36 -25.93 -0.89
N GLY A 298 -41.59 -26.42 0.08
CA GLY A 298 -40.34 -25.81 0.50
C GLY A 298 -39.19 -25.92 -0.51
N PRO A 299 -38.02 -25.39 -0.13
CA PRO A 299 -36.84 -25.32 -0.99
C PRO A 299 -36.20 -26.68 -1.30
N SER A 300 -36.65 -27.74 -0.62
CA SER A 300 -36.13 -29.10 -0.73
C SER A 300 -36.87 -29.95 -1.77
N VAL A 301 -37.89 -29.39 -2.44
CA VAL A 301 -38.65 -30.11 -3.47
C VAL A 301 -37.80 -30.31 -4.72
N VAL A 302 -37.74 -31.55 -5.19
CA VAL A 302 -36.88 -32.02 -6.28
C VAL A 302 -37.19 -31.29 -7.60
N GLY A 303 -36.13 -30.84 -8.28
CA GLY A 303 -36.20 -30.31 -9.66
C GLY A 303 -36.55 -28.82 -9.81
N ILE A 304 -36.44 -28.01 -8.76
CA ILE A 304 -36.70 -26.56 -8.81
C ILE A 304 -35.41 -25.82 -9.20
N ASP A 305 -35.56 -24.75 -10.00
CA ASP A 305 -34.46 -23.85 -10.32
C ASP A 305 -33.86 -23.22 -9.04
N PRO A 306 -32.52 -23.13 -8.93
CA PRO A 306 -31.85 -22.58 -7.74
C PRO A 306 -32.34 -21.20 -7.30
N TYR A 307 -32.71 -20.33 -8.24
CA TYR A 307 -33.22 -18.99 -7.92
C TYR A 307 -34.62 -19.03 -7.33
N GLU A 308 -35.47 -19.93 -7.83
CA GLU A 308 -36.82 -20.14 -7.30
C GLU A 308 -36.79 -20.83 -5.93
N ALA A 309 -35.85 -21.76 -5.72
CA ALA A 309 -35.63 -22.38 -4.41
C ALA A 309 -35.17 -21.36 -3.35
N LEU A 310 -34.29 -20.43 -3.72
CA LEU A 310 -33.83 -19.35 -2.84
C LEU A 310 -34.93 -18.34 -2.52
N ARG A 311 -35.79 -18.01 -3.49
CA ARG A 311 -36.98 -17.18 -3.27
C ARG A 311 -37.93 -17.83 -2.26
N ARG A 312 -38.23 -19.12 -2.44
CA ARG A 312 -39.05 -19.89 -1.50
C ARG A 312 -38.41 -19.96 -0.12
N LEU A 313 -37.09 -20.12 -0.04
CA LEU A 313 -36.36 -20.10 1.22
C LEU A 313 -36.56 -18.78 1.96
N HIS A 314 -36.43 -17.63 1.29
CA HIS A 314 -36.68 -16.33 1.90
C HIS A 314 -38.14 -16.13 2.33
N GLU A 315 -39.11 -16.60 1.54
CA GLU A 315 -40.53 -16.56 1.90
C GLU A 315 -40.79 -17.40 3.17
N PHE A 316 -40.24 -18.61 3.25
CA PHE A 316 -40.35 -19.49 4.42
C PHE A 316 -39.56 -18.98 5.63
N GLN A 317 -38.41 -18.33 5.43
CA GLN A 317 -37.65 -17.67 6.51
C GLN A 317 -38.45 -16.53 7.13
N LYS A 318 -39.05 -15.67 6.30
CA LYS A 318 -39.89 -14.57 6.80
C LYS A 318 -41.10 -15.10 7.58
N GLN A 319 -41.72 -16.18 7.10
CA GLN A 319 -42.80 -16.84 7.84
C GLN A 319 -42.27 -17.43 9.15
N TYR A 320 -41.14 -18.14 9.14
CA TYR A 320 -40.50 -18.66 10.34
C TYR A 320 -40.22 -17.57 11.37
N ASP A 321 -39.67 -16.42 10.96
CA ASP A 321 -39.37 -15.31 11.86
C ASP A 321 -40.65 -14.75 12.53
N THR A 322 -41.79 -14.73 11.80
CA THR A 322 -43.08 -14.35 12.39
C THR A 322 -43.59 -15.39 13.40
N PHE A 323 -43.40 -16.69 13.12
CA PHE A 323 -43.75 -17.76 14.05
C PHE A 323 -42.82 -17.77 15.27
N ASP A 324 -41.52 -17.52 15.11
CA ASP A 324 -40.53 -17.44 16.19
C ASP A 324 -40.75 -16.22 17.09
N ALA A 325 -41.06 -15.07 16.51
CA ALA A 325 -41.46 -13.88 17.27
C ALA A 325 -42.71 -14.17 18.12
N ARG A 326 -43.72 -14.81 17.52
CA ARG A 326 -44.94 -15.20 18.23
C ARG A 326 -44.66 -16.25 19.32
N ARG A 327 -43.80 -17.24 19.06
CA ARG A 327 -43.34 -18.19 20.10
C ARG A 327 -42.69 -17.44 21.27
N LYS A 328 -41.75 -16.53 21.01
CA LYS A 328 -41.09 -15.74 22.06
C LYS A 328 -42.08 -14.93 22.90
N THR A 329 -43.12 -14.38 22.29
CA THR A 329 -44.19 -13.70 23.04
C THR A 329 -45.02 -14.67 23.88
N LEU A 330 -45.37 -15.85 23.36
CA LEU A 330 -46.12 -16.85 24.11
C LEU A 330 -45.27 -17.43 25.26
N ASP A 331 -43.99 -17.68 25.03
CA ASP A 331 -43.04 -18.18 26.03
C ASP A 331 -42.81 -17.12 27.12
N SER A 332 -42.64 -15.83 26.76
CA SER A 332 -42.48 -14.76 27.75
C SER A 332 -43.73 -14.63 28.63
N ILE A 333 -44.92 -14.66 28.03
CA ILE A 333 -46.19 -14.65 28.77
C ILE A 333 -46.34 -15.91 29.64
N SER A 334 -45.92 -17.09 29.16
CA SER A 334 -46.00 -18.35 29.94
C SER A 334 -45.07 -18.33 31.16
N ILE A 335 -43.82 -17.86 30.98
CA ILE A 335 -42.85 -17.67 32.08
C ILE A 335 -43.41 -16.70 33.12
N LEU A 336 -44.00 -15.59 32.67
CA LEU A 336 -44.59 -14.57 33.53
C LEU A 336 -45.75 -15.09 34.38
N PHE A 337 -46.57 -16.02 33.85
CA PHE A 337 -47.62 -16.69 34.63
C PHE A 337 -47.10 -17.83 35.52
N GLY A 338 -45.80 -18.17 35.46
CA GLY A 338 -45.21 -19.31 36.15
C GLY A 338 -45.60 -20.66 35.54
N LEU A 339 -46.07 -20.66 34.29
CA LEU A 339 -46.44 -21.86 33.55
C LEU A 339 -45.21 -22.43 32.83
N GLN A 340 -45.11 -23.75 32.73
CA GLN A 340 -44.05 -24.37 31.94
C GLN A 340 -44.30 -24.13 30.45
N CYS A 341 -43.30 -23.58 29.76
CA CYS A 341 -43.34 -23.39 28.31
C CYS A 341 -43.50 -24.74 27.61
N LYS A 342 -44.46 -24.82 26.68
CA LYS A 342 -44.65 -26.03 25.87
C LYS A 342 -43.61 -26.03 24.74
N PRO A 343 -42.79 -27.09 24.59
CA PRO A 343 -41.84 -27.16 23.49
C PRO A 343 -42.58 -27.32 22.14
N PHE A 344 -42.08 -26.65 21.09
CA PHE A 344 -42.60 -26.71 19.73
C PHE A 344 -41.62 -27.43 18.79
N PRO A 345 -41.49 -28.76 18.87
CA PRO A 345 -40.43 -29.51 18.20
C PRO A 345 -40.45 -29.38 16.67
N GLU A 346 -41.64 -29.21 16.06
CA GLU A 346 -41.76 -29.04 14.60
C GLU A 346 -41.27 -27.66 14.13
N LEU A 347 -41.39 -26.62 14.96
CA LEU A 347 -40.83 -25.30 14.66
C LEU A 347 -39.31 -25.33 14.84
N ASP A 348 -38.81 -25.97 15.91
CA ASP A 348 -37.37 -26.12 16.18
C ASP A 348 -36.66 -26.85 15.02
N LYS A 349 -37.21 -27.99 14.56
CA LYS A 349 -36.70 -28.73 13.40
C LYS A 349 -36.67 -27.87 12.14
N THR A 350 -37.75 -27.12 11.88
CA THR A 350 -37.84 -26.26 10.70
C THR A 350 -36.83 -25.11 10.76
N GLY A 351 -36.55 -24.58 11.95
CA GLY A 351 -35.51 -23.57 12.17
C GLY A 351 -34.10 -24.11 11.94
N GLU A 352 -33.80 -25.33 12.41
CA GLU A 352 -32.52 -25.99 12.13
C GLU A 352 -32.32 -26.23 10.63
N GLU A 353 -33.33 -26.78 9.94
CA GLU A 353 -33.29 -27.02 8.50
C GLU A 353 -33.20 -25.72 7.68
N LEU A 354 -33.95 -24.68 8.05
CA LEU A 354 -33.87 -23.36 7.40
C LEU A 354 -32.48 -22.75 7.55
N ASN A 355 -31.88 -22.83 8.74
CA ASN A 355 -30.52 -22.32 8.95
C ASN A 355 -29.50 -23.07 8.08
N LEU A 356 -29.60 -24.40 8.01
CA LEU A 356 -28.76 -25.23 7.17
C LEU A 356 -28.97 -24.92 5.67
N LEU A 357 -30.22 -24.78 5.22
CA LEU A 357 -30.55 -24.38 3.84
C LEU A 357 -29.98 -23.01 3.52
N ASN A 358 -30.12 -22.05 4.42
CA ASN A 358 -29.65 -20.68 4.20
C ASN A 358 -28.13 -20.64 4.04
N GLN A 359 -27.38 -21.42 4.82
CA GLN A 359 -25.93 -21.55 4.66
C GLN A 359 -25.56 -22.14 3.29
N LEU A 360 -26.24 -23.21 2.85
CA LEU A 360 -25.99 -23.84 1.55
C LEU A 360 -26.33 -22.90 0.38
N TYR A 361 -27.53 -22.33 0.39
CA TYR A 361 -28.03 -21.46 -0.69
C TYR A 361 -27.29 -20.12 -0.76
N LYS A 362 -26.71 -19.63 0.34
CA LYS A 362 -25.82 -18.46 0.31
C LYS A 362 -24.57 -18.73 -0.53
N VAL A 363 -23.88 -19.85 -0.29
CA VAL A 363 -22.71 -20.24 -1.09
C VAL A 363 -23.15 -20.49 -2.55
N TYR A 364 -24.31 -21.12 -2.73
CA TYR A 364 -24.83 -21.42 -4.06
C TYR A 364 -25.17 -20.16 -4.86
N GLN A 365 -25.77 -19.15 -4.23
CA GLN A 365 -26.10 -17.86 -4.86
C GLN A 365 -24.85 -17.10 -5.30
N VAL A 366 -23.84 -17.05 -4.43
CA VAL A 366 -22.56 -16.42 -4.75
C VAL A 366 -21.94 -17.13 -5.95
N PHE A 367 -21.92 -18.48 -5.95
CA PHE A 367 -21.43 -19.27 -7.06
C PHE A 367 -22.22 -19.04 -8.37
N LEU A 368 -23.55 -19.01 -8.34
CA LEU A 368 -24.37 -18.76 -9.54
C LEU A 368 -24.17 -17.35 -10.10
N SER A 369 -24.03 -16.35 -9.22
CA SER A 369 -23.72 -14.98 -9.64
C SER A 369 -22.35 -14.90 -10.30
N PHE A 370 -21.37 -15.62 -9.75
CA PHE A 370 -20.03 -15.76 -10.31
C PHE A 370 -20.07 -16.49 -11.66
N ASP A 371 -20.73 -17.65 -11.76
CA ASP A 371 -20.86 -18.44 -13.00
C ASP A 371 -21.47 -17.60 -14.12
N LYS A 372 -22.55 -16.87 -13.85
CA LYS A 372 -23.20 -16.00 -14.83
C LYS A 372 -22.29 -14.86 -15.28
N GLN A 373 -21.56 -14.23 -14.37
CA GLN A 373 -20.61 -13.17 -14.73
C GLN A 373 -19.45 -13.73 -15.55
N PHE A 374 -18.85 -14.81 -15.07
CA PHE A 374 -17.69 -15.46 -15.67
C PHE A 374 -17.98 -16.02 -17.07
N ARG A 375 -19.13 -16.63 -17.29
CA ARG A 375 -19.56 -17.08 -18.64
C ARG A 375 -19.72 -15.92 -19.62
N ASN A 376 -20.17 -14.76 -19.15
CA ASN A 376 -20.43 -13.60 -20.00
C ASN A 376 -19.19 -12.73 -20.28
N THR A 377 -18.10 -12.91 -19.52
CA THR A 377 -16.84 -12.20 -19.76
C THR A 377 -16.14 -12.65 -21.03
N LEU A 378 -15.52 -11.68 -21.72
CA LEU A 378 -14.70 -11.92 -22.92
C LEU A 378 -13.37 -12.53 -22.53
N TRP A 379 -12.88 -13.50 -23.31
CA TRP A 379 -11.63 -14.22 -23.04
C TRP A 379 -10.43 -13.29 -22.81
N SER A 380 -10.34 -12.19 -23.57
CA SER A 380 -9.24 -11.22 -23.47
C SER A 380 -9.21 -10.43 -22.16
N ASP A 381 -10.35 -10.27 -21.49
CA ASP A 381 -10.49 -9.44 -20.29
C ASP A 381 -10.52 -10.26 -19.00
N VAL A 382 -10.45 -11.59 -19.08
CA VAL A 382 -10.61 -12.45 -17.91
C VAL A 382 -9.32 -12.61 -17.11
N ASP A 383 -9.45 -12.37 -15.81
CA ASP A 383 -8.44 -12.71 -14.81
C ASP A 383 -8.70 -14.12 -14.26
N LEU A 384 -8.12 -15.12 -14.93
CA LEU A 384 -8.27 -16.54 -14.55
C LEU A 384 -7.64 -16.86 -13.18
N SER A 385 -6.60 -16.11 -12.77
CA SER A 385 -5.95 -16.28 -11.47
C SER A 385 -6.88 -15.88 -10.32
N LYS A 386 -7.56 -14.74 -10.45
CA LYS A 386 -8.59 -14.34 -9.48
C LYS A 386 -9.77 -15.31 -9.47
N ALA A 387 -10.24 -15.73 -10.65
CA ALA A 387 -11.32 -16.71 -10.76
C ALA A 387 -10.98 -18.03 -10.03
N PHE A 388 -9.75 -18.53 -10.19
CA PHE A 388 -9.29 -19.74 -9.51
C PHE A 388 -9.21 -19.59 -7.99
N SER A 389 -8.74 -18.44 -7.50
CA SER A 389 -8.75 -18.16 -6.06
C SER A 389 -10.18 -18.11 -5.49
N ASN A 390 -11.11 -17.47 -6.21
CA ASN A 390 -12.50 -17.36 -5.76
C ASN A 390 -13.17 -18.74 -5.71
N ILE A 391 -12.99 -19.59 -6.73
CA ILE A 391 -13.58 -20.93 -6.75
C ILE A 391 -12.98 -21.83 -5.67
N LYS A 392 -11.68 -21.70 -5.38
CA LYS A 392 -11.07 -22.39 -4.24
C LYS A 392 -11.67 -21.95 -2.90
N ALA A 393 -11.86 -20.64 -2.70
CA ALA A 393 -12.52 -20.12 -1.50
C ALA A 393 -13.95 -20.66 -1.38
N TYR A 394 -14.73 -20.67 -2.46
CA TYR A 394 -16.08 -21.24 -2.46
C TYR A 394 -16.08 -22.75 -2.19
N TRP A 395 -15.07 -23.48 -2.65
CA TRP A 395 -14.89 -24.90 -2.35
C TRP A 395 -14.54 -25.16 -0.88
N GLU A 396 -13.68 -24.34 -0.28
CA GLU A 396 -13.35 -24.41 1.14
C GLU A 396 -14.55 -24.07 2.02
N GLU A 397 -15.30 -23.02 1.67
CA GLU A 397 -16.57 -22.68 2.32
C GLU A 397 -17.60 -23.82 2.19
N PHE A 398 -17.69 -24.44 1.00
CA PHE A 398 -18.55 -25.59 0.76
C PHE A 398 -18.15 -26.81 1.60
N LEU A 399 -16.85 -27.09 1.76
CA LEU A 399 -16.36 -28.18 2.61
C LEU A 399 -16.57 -27.93 4.10
N ALA A 400 -16.59 -26.66 4.53
CA ALA A 400 -16.88 -26.25 5.91
C ALA A 400 -18.37 -26.39 6.29
N LEU A 401 -19.25 -26.70 5.33
CA LEU A 401 -20.67 -26.90 5.60
C LEU A 401 -20.92 -28.15 6.48
N PRO A 402 -21.87 -28.08 7.43
CA PRO A 402 -22.19 -29.18 8.34
C PRO A 402 -22.52 -30.51 7.63
N ASP A 403 -22.07 -31.64 8.20
CA ASP A 403 -22.27 -32.98 7.63
C ASP A 403 -23.75 -33.36 7.44
N LYS A 404 -24.66 -32.81 8.26
CA LYS A 404 -26.11 -33.02 8.15
C LYS A 404 -26.69 -32.60 6.78
N LEU A 405 -26.02 -31.69 6.06
CA LEU A 405 -26.39 -31.27 4.70
C LEU A 405 -26.04 -32.32 3.64
N LYS A 406 -25.06 -33.19 3.91
CA LYS A 406 -24.46 -34.10 2.94
C LYS A 406 -25.35 -35.29 2.59
N GLU A 407 -26.26 -35.68 3.48
CA GLU A 407 -27.05 -36.90 3.34
C GLU A 407 -28.44 -36.66 2.75
N ASN A 408 -28.99 -35.44 2.89
CA ASN A 408 -30.42 -35.25 2.70
C ASN A 408 -30.81 -34.45 1.45
N TRP A 409 -29.93 -33.61 0.88
CA TRP A 409 -30.36 -32.61 -0.12
C TRP A 409 -29.59 -32.68 -1.45
N GLU A 410 -30.33 -32.77 -2.55
CA GLU A 410 -29.78 -32.84 -3.92
C GLU A 410 -29.02 -31.57 -4.32
N ALA A 411 -29.47 -30.39 -3.87
CA ALA A 411 -28.82 -29.11 -4.15
C ALA A 411 -27.34 -29.08 -3.69
N TYR A 412 -27.00 -29.83 -2.63
CA TYR A 412 -25.62 -29.99 -2.18
C TYR A 412 -24.78 -30.75 -3.21
N PHE A 413 -25.31 -31.83 -3.79
CA PHE A 413 -24.63 -32.62 -4.82
C PHE A 413 -24.48 -31.84 -6.13
N ASP A 414 -25.51 -31.08 -6.52
CA ASP A 414 -25.46 -30.22 -7.71
C ASP A 414 -24.41 -29.13 -7.57
N LEU A 415 -24.36 -28.44 -6.42
CA LEU A 415 -23.33 -27.46 -6.12
C LEU A 415 -21.94 -28.10 -6.11
N LYS A 416 -21.78 -29.28 -5.49
CA LYS A 416 -20.52 -30.03 -5.48
C LYS A 416 -20.04 -30.34 -6.90
N LYS A 417 -20.94 -30.81 -7.76
CA LYS A 417 -20.63 -31.17 -9.14
C LYS A 417 -20.26 -29.92 -9.96
N ALA A 418 -20.99 -28.82 -9.78
CA ALA A 418 -20.72 -27.57 -10.45
C ALA A 418 -19.36 -26.96 -10.05
N LEU A 419 -19.07 -26.88 -8.74
CA LEU A 419 -17.77 -26.39 -8.25
C LEU A 419 -16.62 -27.28 -8.71
N LYS A 420 -16.79 -28.61 -8.66
CA LYS A 420 -15.77 -29.55 -9.13
C LYS A 420 -15.44 -29.36 -10.60
N LYS A 421 -16.45 -29.19 -11.47
CA LYS A 421 -16.25 -28.89 -12.90
C LYS A 421 -15.33 -27.67 -13.07
N TYR A 422 -15.54 -26.62 -12.29
CA TYR A 422 -14.72 -25.42 -12.36
C TYR A 422 -13.29 -25.60 -11.81
N ILE A 423 -13.12 -26.36 -10.73
CA ILE A 423 -11.80 -26.71 -10.18
C ILE A 423 -10.96 -27.47 -11.21
N ASP A 424 -11.60 -28.36 -11.97
CA ASP A 424 -10.93 -29.18 -12.98
C ASP A 424 -10.68 -28.40 -14.28
N VAL A 425 -11.60 -27.52 -14.70
CA VAL A 425 -11.50 -26.76 -15.95
C VAL A 425 -10.58 -25.53 -15.85
N LEU A 426 -10.59 -24.80 -14.73
CA LEU A 426 -9.82 -23.55 -14.60
C LEU A 426 -8.30 -23.70 -14.81
N PRO A 427 -7.62 -24.74 -14.28
CA PRO A 427 -6.20 -24.97 -14.57
C PRO A 427 -5.91 -25.08 -16.07
N ILE A 428 -6.80 -25.75 -16.82
CA ILE A 428 -6.68 -25.93 -18.27
C ILE A 428 -6.87 -24.58 -18.98
N LEU A 429 -7.84 -23.76 -18.53
CA LEU A 429 -8.02 -22.41 -19.05
C LEU A 429 -6.80 -21.53 -18.80
N ILE A 430 -6.15 -21.64 -17.64
CA ILE A 430 -4.92 -20.90 -17.33
C ILE A 430 -3.82 -21.27 -18.31
N LEU A 431 -3.63 -22.57 -18.61
CA LEU A 431 -2.67 -23.03 -19.60
C LEU A 431 -3.00 -22.51 -21.02
N LEU A 432 -4.28 -22.45 -21.38
CA LEU A 432 -4.72 -21.94 -22.68
C LEU A 432 -4.61 -20.41 -22.83
N ASN A 433 -4.50 -19.68 -21.71
CA ASN A 433 -4.36 -18.22 -21.70
C ASN A 433 -2.90 -17.75 -21.84
N GLU A 434 -1.97 -18.69 -21.95
CA GLU A 434 -0.57 -18.39 -22.22
C GLU A 434 -0.39 -17.79 -23.62
N LYS A 435 0.55 -16.84 -23.76
CA LYS A 435 0.78 -16.08 -24.99
C LYS A 435 1.33 -16.95 -26.13
N GLU A 436 1.84 -18.12 -25.77
CA GLU A 436 2.37 -19.17 -26.61
C GLU A 436 1.28 -19.80 -27.49
N ILE A 437 0.01 -19.72 -27.07
CA ILE A 437 -1.13 -20.29 -27.79
C ILE A 437 -1.53 -19.38 -28.96
N ARG A 438 -1.46 -19.92 -30.18
CA ARG A 438 -1.82 -19.26 -31.44
C ARG A 438 -3.03 -19.92 -32.08
N ASN A 439 -3.59 -19.31 -33.12
CA ASN A 439 -4.77 -19.81 -33.84
C ASN A 439 -4.65 -21.29 -34.24
N ARG A 440 -3.46 -21.76 -34.63
CA ARG A 440 -3.23 -23.19 -34.96
C ARG A 440 -3.44 -24.14 -33.78
N HIS A 441 -3.04 -23.74 -32.58
CA HIS A 441 -3.24 -24.53 -31.36
C HIS A 441 -4.72 -24.53 -30.97
N TRP A 442 -5.42 -23.40 -31.13
CA TRP A 442 -6.87 -23.33 -30.95
C TRP A 442 -7.63 -24.24 -31.92
N LEU A 443 -7.20 -24.37 -33.17
CA LEU A 443 -7.76 -25.34 -34.12
C LEU A 443 -7.54 -26.79 -33.68
N GLN A 444 -6.38 -27.11 -33.08
CA GLN A 444 -6.13 -28.44 -32.50
C GLN A 444 -7.06 -28.71 -31.30
N VAL A 445 -7.24 -27.71 -30.42
CA VAL A 445 -8.18 -27.81 -29.29
C VAL A 445 -9.61 -28.03 -29.79
N MET A 446 -10.04 -27.33 -30.84
CA MET A 446 -11.34 -27.54 -31.48
C MET A 446 -11.49 -28.94 -32.07
N GLN A 447 -10.44 -29.51 -32.66
CA GLN A 447 -10.44 -30.88 -33.18
C GLN A 447 -10.59 -31.93 -32.08
N VAL A 448 -9.81 -31.80 -31.01
CA VAL A 448 -9.84 -32.70 -29.85
C VAL A 448 -11.22 -32.68 -29.20
N THR A 449 -11.75 -31.48 -28.96
CA THR A 449 -13.03 -31.28 -28.27
C THR A 449 -14.25 -31.42 -29.18
N LYS A 450 -14.04 -31.61 -30.49
CA LYS A 450 -15.10 -31.66 -31.53
C LYS A 450 -16.05 -30.47 -31.48
N SER A 451 -15.51 -29.30 -31.16
CA SER A 451 -16.25 -28.04 -31.03
C SER A 451 -15.79 -27.03 -32.07
N ALA A 452 -16.67 -26.08 -32.41
CA ALA A 452 -16.34 -25.00 -33.34
C ALA A 452 -16.85 -23.67 -32.76
N PHE A 453 -15.93 -22.77 -32.46
CA PHE A 453 -16.23 -21.43 -31.95
C PHE A 453 -15.37 -20.39 -32.67
N ARG A 454 -15.81 -19.12 -32.65
CA ARG A 454 -15.10 -18.03 -33.34
C ARG A 454 -14.00 -17.49 -32.43
N LEU A 455 -12.77 -17.44 -32.93
CA LEU A 455 -11.58 -16.93 -32.21
C LEU A 455 -11.43 -15.40 -32.28
N GLU A 456 -12.45 -14.69 -32.74
CA GLU A 456 -12.45 -13.23 -32.78
C GLU A 456 -12.51 -12.67 -31.36
N ALA A 457 -11.51 -11.87 -30.97
CA ALA A 457 -11.37 -11.33 -29.60
C ALA A 457 -12.62 -10.56 -29.11
N ALA A 458 -13.39 -9.96 -30.03
CA ALA A 458 -14.61 -9.22 -29.71
C ALA A 458 -15.84 -10.11 -29.43
N VAL A 459 -15.79 -11.40 -29.80
CA VAL A 459 -16.92 -12.33 -29.73
C VAL A 459 -16.61 -13.52 -28.82
N PHE A 460 -15.33 -13.84 -28.63
CA PHE A 460 -14.89 -15.03 -27.89
C PHE A 460 -15.13 -14.88 -26.39
N LYS A 461 -16.14 -15.58 -25.88
CA LYS A 461 -16.56 -15.58 -24.47
C LYS A 461 -16.18 -16.89 -23.78
N LEU A 462 -16.05 -16.85 -22.45
CA LEU A 462 -15.76 -18.06 -21.68
C LEU A 462 -16.90 -19.09 -21.69
N ASN A 463 -18.14 -18.66 -21.96
CA ASN A 463 -19.25 -19.59 -22.08
C ASN A 463 -18.96 -20.69 -23.11
N ASP A 464 -18.34 -20.32 -24.24
CA ASP A 464 -18.02 -21.27 -25.29
C ASP A 464 -17.03 -22.32 -24.76
N LEU A 465 -16.01 -21.91 -23.99
CA LEU A 465 -14.99 -22.84 -23.46
C LEU A 465 -15.49 -23.74 -22.32
N ILE A 466 -16.35 -23.24 -21.44
CA ILE A 466 -16.82 -23.98 -20.26
C ILE A 466 -17.78 -25.10 -20.64
N ASP A 467 -18.54 -24.94 -21.72
CA ASP A 467 -19.55 -25.91 -22.17
C ASP A 467 -18.98 -27.00 -23.07
N ILE A 468 -17.76 -26.82 -23.60
CA ILE A 468 -17.08 -27.76 -24.51
C ILE A 468 -16.53 -29.01 -23.78
N GLY A 469 -16.53 -29.02 -22.45
CA GLY A 469 -16.09 -30.18 -21.67
C GLY A 469 -14.58 -30.38 -21.71
N LEU A 470 -13.82 -29.31 -21.45
CA LEU A 470 -12.35 -29.33 -21.39
C LEU A 470 -11.82 -30.33 -20.36
N ASP A 471 -12.59 -30.59 -19.30
CA ASP A 471 -12.29 -31.56 -18.25
C ASP A 471 -12.16 -33.00 -18.78
N LEU A 472 -12.91 -33.35 -19.83
CA LEU A 472 -12.88 -34.70 -20.41
C LEU A 472 -11.61 -34.98 -21.23
N HIS A 473 -11.00 -33.92 -21.78
CA HIS A 473 -9.84 -34.00 -22.69
C HIS A 473 -8.61 -33.29 -22.12
N SER A 474 -8.50 -33.18 -20.80
CA SER A 474 -7.47 -32.42 -20.10
C SER A 474 -6.05 -32.79 -20.55
N TYR A 475 -5.72 -34.08 -20.62
CA TYR A 475 -4.40 -34.56 -21.02
C TYR A 475 -3.99 -34.12 -22.44
N GLU A 476 -4.93 -34.23 -23.40
CA GLU A 476 -4.66 -33.86 -24.80
C GLU A 476 -4.45 -32.34 -24.94
N ILE A 477 -5.24 -31.55 -24.22
CA ILE A 477 -5.11 -30.09 -24.22
C ILE A 477 -3.80 -29.65 -23.55
N GLU A 478 -3.41 -30.30 -22.44
CA GLU A 478 -2.12 -30.05 -21.79
C GLU A 478 -0.94 -30.35 -22.73
N GLU A 479 -1.00 -31.41 -23.52
CA GLU A 479 0.02 -31.72 -24.53
C GLU A 479 0.07 -30.65 -25.64
N ILE A 480 -1.07 -30.10 -26.07
CA ILE A 480 -1.11 -28.97 -27.02
C ILE A 480 -0.43 -27.74 -26.42
N CYS A 481 -0.72 -27.40 -25.16
CA CYS A 481 -0.09 -26.26 -24.48
C CYS A 481 1.42 -26.47 -24.32
N LYS A 482 1.87 -27.69 -23.97
CA LYS A 482 3.30 -28.03 -23.95
C LYS A 482 3.95 -27.92 -25.33
N SER A 483 3.25 -28.35 -26.38
CA SER A 483 3.71 -28.20 -27.77
C SER A 483 3.91 -26.72 -28.09
N ALA A 484 2.93 -25.87 -27.77
CA ALA A 484 3.00 -24.44 -28.01
C ALA A 484 4.20 -23.78 -27.31
N LYS A 485 4.46 -24.12 -26.05
CA LYS A 485 5.66 -23.65 -25.33
C LYS A 485 6.95 -24.05 -26.02
N LYS A 486 7.06 -25.33 -26.39
CA LYS A 486 8.25 -25.85 -27.06
C LYS A 486 8.44 -25.26 -28.45
N GLU A 487 7.35 -25.02 -29.18
CA GLU A 487 7.38 -24.30 -30.45
C GLU A 487 7.92 -22.88 -30.29
N GLN A 488 7.47 -22.13 -29.27
CA GLN A 488 7.97 -20.78 -29.03
C GLN A 488 9.43 -20.76 -28.59
N GLU A 489 9.89 -21.74 -27.79
CA GLU A 489 11.31 -21.91 -27.46
C GLU A 489 12.17 -22.16 -28.71
N LEU A 490 11.66 -22.91 -29.70
CA LEU A 490 12.38 -23.15 -30.95
C LEU A 490 12.39 -21.90 -31.84
N GLU A 491 11.27 -21.18 -31.90
CA GLU A 491 11.13 -19.94 -32.68
C GLU A 491 12.04 -18.83 -32.14
N SER A 492 12.16 -18.68 -30.82
CA SER A 492 13.08 -17.69 -30.23
C SER A 492 14.53 -18.01 -30.55
N LYS A 493 14.95 -19.28 -30.40
CA LYS A 493 16.30 -19.71 -30.76
C LYS A 493 16.58 -19.55 -32.26
N MET A 494 15.61 -19.86 -33.12
CA MET A 494 15.73 -19.68 -34.57
C MET A 494 15.91 -18.20 -34.93
N ARG A 495 15.10 -17.32 -34.32
CA ARG A 495 15.23 -15.87 -34.52
C ARG A 495 16.60 -15.35 -34.07
N THR A 496 17.13 -15.83 -32.96
CA THR A 496 18.48 -15.45 -32.51
C THR A 496 19.55 -15.80 -33.54
N ILE A 497 19.50 -17.01 -34.12
CA ILE A 497 20.42 -17.43 -35.19
C ILE A 497 20.25 -16.53 -36.42
N GLU A 498 19.02 -16.27 -36.85
CA GLU A 498 18.76 -15.38 -37.98
C GLU A 498 19.31 -13.97 -37.77
N GLU A 499 19.07 -13.36 -36.61
CA GLU A 499 19.57 -12.02 -36.26
C GLU A 499 21.10 -12.00 -36.21
N GLU A 500 21.72 -12.97 -35.54
CA GLU A 500 23.16 -13.09 -35.43
C GLU A 500 23.82 -13.16 -36.81
N TRP A 501 23.36 -14.06 -37.69
CA TRP A 501 23.96 -14.26 -39.01
C TRP A 501 23.65 -13.15 -40.02
N ASN A 502 22.55 -12.42 -39.83
CA ASN A 502 22.28 -11.20 -40.60
C ASN A 502 23.26 -10.07 -40.27
N GLU A 503 23.77 -10.03 -39.03
CA GLU A 503 24.70 -9.00 -38.56
C GLU A 503 26.18 -9.37 -38.74
N GLN A 504 26.51 -10.64 -39.00
CA GLN A 504 27.92 -11.07 -39.16
C GLN A 504 28.61 -10.40 -40.36
N VAL A 505 29.82 -9.90 -40.11
CA VAL A 505 30.63 -9.12 -41.06
C VAL A 505 32.01 -9.74 -41.21
N LEU A 506 32.52 -9.81 -42.44
CA LEU A 506 33.87 -10.28 -42.75
C LEU A 506 34.92 -9.25 -42.34
N SER A 507 36.02 -9.71 -41.75
CA SER A 507 37.18 -8.90 -41.38
C SER A 507 38.29 -9.03 -42.42
N PHE A 508 38.85 -7.88 -42.84
CA PHE A 508 39.91 -7.79 -43.83
C PHE A 508 41.17 -7.16 -43.24
N THR A 509 42.33 -7.65 -43.69
CA THR A 509 43.67 -7.20 -43.32
C THR A 509 44.40 -6.65 -44.55
N ASN A 510 45.29 -5.70 -44.30
CA ASN A 510 46.10 -5.08 -45.35
C ASN A 510 47.19 -6.04 -45.85
N TYR A 511 47.33 -6.18 -47.17
CA TYR A 511 48.38 -6.99 -47.80
C TYR A 511 49.24 -6.17 -48.77
N LYS A 512 50.50 -5.91 -48.39
CA LYS A 512 51.49 -5.17 -49.19
C LYS A 512 50.91 -3.86 -49.76
N ASP A 513 51.02 -3.66 -51.08
CA ASP A 513 50.54 -2.46 -51.79
C ASP A 513 49.08 -2.59 -52.27
N TYR A 514 48.42 -3.73 -52.01
CA TYR A 514 47.07 -4.01 -52.53
C TYR A 514 45.94 -3.48 -51.65
N GLY A 515 46.22 -3.09 -50.40
CA GLY A 515 45.23 -2.63 -49.43
C GLY A 515 44.57 -3.77 -48.64
N GLU A 516 43.42 -3.47 -48.03
CA GLU A 516 42.61 -4.42 -47.25
C GLU A 516 41.88 -5.43 -48.15
N ILE A 517 42.63 -6.42 -48.66
CA ILE A 517 42.12 -7.42 -49.61
C ILE A 517 42.17 -8.86 -49.08
N CYS A 518 42.91 -9.12 -48.01
CA CYS A 518 43.03 -10.46 -47.44
C CYS A 518 42.10 -10.59 -46.24
N PHE A 519 41.45 -11.72 -46.06
CA PHE A 519 40.76 -12.02 -44.81
C PHE A 519 41.70 -12.15 -43.64
N ASP A 520 41.24 -11.70 -42.48
CA ASP A 520 41.85 -12.04 -41.21
C ASP A 520 41.62 -13.52 -40.92
N LYS A 521 42.71 -14.30 -40.91
CA LYS A 521 42.65 -15.76 -40.74
C LYS A 521 42.10 -16.14 -39.37
N GLU A 522 42.58 -15.51 -38.29
CA GLU A 522 42.14 -15.83 -36.93
C GLU A 522 40.67 -15.49 -36.71
N TYR A 523 40.21 -14.36 -37.24
CA TYR A 523 38.80 -13.98 -37.17
C TYR A 523 37.91 -14.94 -37.96
N THR A 524 38.32 -15.31 -39.17
CA THR A 524 37.52 -16.20 -40.04
C THR A 524 37.45 -17.62 -39.50
N GLU A 525 38.53 -18.13 -38.88
CA GLU A 525 38.53 -19.43 -38.19
C GLU A 525 37.55 -19.44 -37.01
N ARG A 526 37.50 -18.38 -36.20
CA ARG A 526 36.48 -18.24 -35.13
C ARG A 526 35.06 -18.15 -35.67
N LEU A 527 34.87 -17.47 -36.80
CA LEU A 527 33.57 -17.39 -37.47
C LEU A 527 33.11 -18.77 -37.95
N LEU A 528 34.03 -19.63 -38.41
CA LEU A 528 33.73 -21.02 -38.76
C LEU A 528 33.34 -21.86 -37.53
N GLU A 529 34.02 -21.70 -36.39
CA GLU A 529 33.63 -22.36 -35.13
C GLU A 529 32.20 -21.96 -34.71
N GLN A 530 31.86 -20.67 -34.75
CA GLN A 530 30.50 -20.18 -34.47
C GLN A 530 29.45 -20.75 -35.45
N LEU A 531 29.86 -20.98 -36.69
CA LEU A 531 29.01 -21.55 -37.72
C LEU A 531 28.72 -23.03 -37.44
N GLU A 532 29.71 -23.81 -37.01
CA GLU A 532 29.52 -25.20 -36.58
C GLU A 532 28.54 -25.29 -35.40
N ASP A 533 28.70 -24.43 -34.38
CA ASP A 533 27.78 -24.35 -33.24
C ASP A 533 26.34 -24.04 -33.71
N ALA A 534 26.17 -23.05 -34.59
CA ALA A 534 24.87 -22.68 -35.13
C ALA A 534 24.25 -23.82 -35.95
N GLN A 535 25.05 -24.56 -36.73
CA GLN A 535 24.59 -25.73 -37.47
C GLN A 535 24.17 -26.86 -36.56
N GLU A 536 24.89 -27.13 -35.47
CA GLU A 536 24.51 -28.14 -34.48
C GLU A 536 23.16 -27.78 -33.84
N ILE A 537 22.97 -26.51 -33.48
CA ILE A 537 21.70 -26.03 -32.94
C ILE A 537 20.56 -26.25 -33.95
N LEU A 538 20.73 -25.86 -35.22
CA LEU A 538 19.72 -26.08 -36.26
C LEU A 538 19.45 -27.57 -36.53
N ALA A 539 20.48 -28.42 -36.51
CA ALA A 539 20.33 -29.87 -36.63
C ALA A 539 19.51 -30.45 -35.46
N ASN A 540 19.80 -30.00 -34.24
CA ASN A 540 19.04 -30.37 -33.05
C ASN A 540 17.59 -29.88 -33.13
N MET A 541 17.32 -28.70 -33.70
CA MET A 541 15.95 -28.24 -33.96
C MET A 541 15.20 -29.15 -34.94
N LEU A 542 15.84 -29.59 -36.02
CA LEU A 542 15.21 -30.45 -37.05
C LEU A 542 14.82 -31.84 -36.54
N THR A 543 15.49 -32.34 -35.50
CA THR A 543 15.14 -33.60 -34.83
C THR A 543 14.00 -33.44 -33.82
N SER A 544 13.69 -32.21 -33.39
CA SER A 544 12.59 -31.95 -32.47
C SER A 544 11.23 -32.23 -33.10
N LYS A 545 10.38 -32.98 -32.37
CA LYS A 545 9.00 -33.27 -32.81
C LYS A 545 8.11 -32.01 -32.94
N TYR A 546 8.51 -30.90 -32.30
CA TYR A 546 7.75 -29.64 -32.27
C TYR A 546 8.16 -28.68 -33.40
N VAL A 547 9.12 -29.05 -34.25
CA VAL A 547 9.63 -28.14 -35.30
C VAL A 547 8.66 -27.96 -36.47
N GLY A 548 7.54 -28.70 -36.52
CA GLY A 548 6.64 -28.78 -37.67
C GLY A 548 6.40 -27.46 -38.43
N PRO A 549 5.91 -26.39 -37.77
CA PRO A 549 5.67 -25.10 -38.40
C PRO A 549 6.94 -24.37 -38.87
N LEU A 550 8.06 -24.54 -38.17
CA LEU A 550 9.35 -23.88 -38.46
C LEU A 550 10.26 -24.72 -39.37
N ARG A 551 9.89 -25.96 -39.68
CA ARG A 551 10.77 -26.94 -40.34
C ARG A 551 11.34 -26.42 -41.66
N SER A 552 10.52 -25.75 -42.47
CA SER A 552 10.96 -25.19 -43.75
C SER A 552 11.99 -24.09 -43.57
N GLU A 553 11.82 -23.26 -42.55
CA GLU A 553 12.69 -22.13 -42.26
C GLU A 553 14.02 -22.59 -41.68
N VAL A 554 13.98 -23.48 -40.68
CA VAL A 554 15.18 -24.10 -40.07
C VAL A 554 15.99 -24.87 -41.13
N ALA A 555 15.32 -25.61 -42.02
CA ALA A 555 16.00 -26.32 -43.11
C ALA A 555 16.68 -25.36 -44.09
N SER A 556 16.00 -24.27 -44.48
CA SER A 556 16.59 -23.25 -45.35
C SER A 556 17.82 -22.60 -44.73
N TRP A 557 17.76 -22.25 -43.44
CA TRP A 557 18.91 -21.66 -42.74
C TRP A 557 20.06 -22.65 -42.56
N SER A 558 19.75 -23.92 -42.29
CA SER A 558 20.77 -24.98 -42.22
C SER A 558 21.54 -25.12 -43.54
N GLU A 559 20.84 -25.08 -44.68
CA GLU A 559 21.46 -25.12 -46.01
C GLU A 559 22.27 -23.86 -46.33
N LYS A 560 21.75 -22.68 -45.96
CA LYS A 560 22.49 -21.41 -46.10
C LYS A 560 23.79 -21.43 -45.32
N LEU A 561 23.76 -21.75 -44.02
CA LEU A 561 24.95 -21.79 -43.18
C LEU A 561 25.95 -22.82 -43.69
N LYS A 562 25.48 -24.01 -44.11
CA LYS A 562 26.35 -25.01 -44.74
C LYS A 562 27.07 -24.47 -45.98
N THR A 563 26.35 -23.78 -46.85
CA THR A 563 26.93 -23.17 -48.04
C THR A 563 27.96 -22.09 -47.67
N ILE A 564 27.69 -21.30 -46.63
CA ILE A 564 28.62 -20.27 -46.13
C ILE A 564 29.91 -20.92 -45.63
N ALA A 565 29.85 -21.97 -44.81
CA ALA A 565 31.03 -22.69 -44.32
C ALA A 565 31.90 -23.19 -45.47
N GLU A 566 31.30 -23.92 -46.42
CA GLU A 566 32.01 -24.45 -47.58
C GLU A 566 32.67 -23.36 -48.43
N VAL A 567 32.03 -22.18 -48.53
CA VAL A 567 32.58 -21.04 -49.27
C VAL A 567 33.74 -20.39 -48.50
N LEU A 568 33.61 -20.19 -47.18
CA LEU A 568 34.65 -19.56 -46.36
C LEU A 568 35.91 -20.42 -46.26
N GLU A 569 35.78 -21.73 -46.05
CA GLU A 569 36.90 -22.68 -46.04
C GLU A 569 37.67 -22.63 -47.36
N LEU A 570 36.95 -22.77 -48.49
CA LEU A 570 37.53 -22.69 -49.82
C LEU A 570 38.21 -21.33 -50.06
N TRP A 571 37.64 -20.25 -49.55
CA TRP A 571 38.18 -18.91 -49.70
C TRP A 571 39.51 -18.75 -48.95
N LEU A 572 39.62 -19.29 -47.72
CA LEU A 572 40.87 -19.32 -46.97
C LEU A 572 41.95 -20.15 -47.67
N GLU A 573 41.59 -21.33 -48.20
CA GLU A 573 42.53 -22.16 -48.98
C GLU A 573 43.07 -21.42 -50.22
N VAL A 574 42.17 -20.78 -50.98
CA VAL A 574 42.54 -20.01 -52.17
C VAL A 574 43.40 -18.81 -51.79
N GLN A 575 43.07 -18.13 -50.69
CA GLN A 575 43.86 -17.00 -50.19
C GLN A 575 45.27 -17.42 -49.83
N GLU A 576 45.44 -18.53 -49.09
CA GLU A 576 46.76 -19.03 -48.71
C GLU A 576 47.59 -19.42 -49.96
N LEU A 577 46.96 -20.11 -50.92
CA LEU A 577 47.61 -20.48 -52.17
C LEU A 577 47.99 -19.24 -53.02
N TRP A 578 47.12 -18.24 -53.08
CA TRP A 578 47.38 -17.00 -53.79
C TRP A 578 48.51 -16.20 -53.14
N ILE A 579 48.53 -16.03 -51.81
CA ILE A 579 49.61 -15.33 -51.07
C ILE A 579 50.95 -16.00 -51.34
N ASN A 580 50.99 -17.34 -51.32
CA ASN A 580 52.20 -18.10 -51.60
C ASN A 580 52.69 -17.85 -53.03
N LEU A 581 51.81 -17.89 -54.03
CA LEU A 581 52.19 -17.69 -55.43
C LEU A 581 52.49 -16.22 -55.79
N GLU A 582 51.78 -15.26 -55.18
CA GLU A 582 52.04 -13.83 -55.35
C GLU A 582 53.46 -13.50 -54.91
N SER A 583 53.89 -14.00 -53.75
CA SER A 583 55.25 -13.76 -53.25
C SER A 583 56.34 -14.24 -54.23
N VAL A 584 56.03 -15.26 -55.04
CA VAL A 584 56.96 -15.90 -55.97
C VAL A 584 56.93 -15.24 -57.35
N PHE A 585 55.75 -14.94 -57.88
CA PHE A 585 55.58 -14.38 -59.23
C PHE A 585 55.67 -12.85 -59.27
N SER A 586 55.59 -12.16 -58.13
CA SER A 586 55.93 -10.72 -58.04
C SER A 586 57.43 -10.45 -58.21
N THR A 587 58.25 -11.50 -58.20
CA THR A 587 59.70 -11.43 -58.40
C THR A 587 60.07 -11.39 -59.90
N PRO A 588 60.81 -10.36 -60.39
CA PRO A 588 61.19 -10.24 -61.81
C PRO A 588 61.97 -11.45 -62.38
N ALA A 589 62.82 -12.06 -61.56
CA ALA A 589 63.61 -13.23 -61.94
C ALA A 589 62.73 -14.44 -62.31
N THR A 590 61.73 -14.74 -61.47
CA THR A 590 60.78 -15.82 -61.71
C THR A 590 59.94 -15.57 -62.96
N VAL A 591 59.52 -14.32 -63.19
CA VAL A 591 58.76 -13.93 -64.39
C VAL A 591 59.55 -14.17 -65.67
N LYS A 592 60.87 -13.95 -65.65
CA LYS A 592 61.75 -14.21 -66.79
C LYS A 592 61.96 -15.70 -67.07
N GLU A 593 62.09 -16.52 -66.02
CA GLU A 593 62.33 -17.97 -66.15
C GLU A 593 61.04 -18.76 -66.46
N MET A 594 59.88 -18.27 -66.03
CA MET A 594 58.57 -18.91 -66.23
C MET A 594 57.51 -17.92 -66.79
N PRO A 595 57.68 -17.42 -68.03
CA PRO A 595 56.84 -16.34 -68.56
C PRO A 595 55.39 -16.76 -68.85
N ALA A 596 55.16 -18.02 -69.22
CA ALA A 596 53.81 -18.52 -69.52
C ALA A 596 52.95 -18.62 -68.24
N GLU A 597 53.53 -19.16 -67.17
CA GLU A 597 52.91 -19.29 -65.85
C GLU A 597 52.75 -17.94 -65.17
N ALA A 598 53.73 -17.03 -65.30
CA ALA A 598 53.60 -15.66 -64.80
C ALA A 598 52.44 -14.91 -65.48
N LYS A 599 52.28 -15.04 -66.81
CA LYS A 599 51.14 -14.45 -67.54
C LYS A 599 49.80 -15.07 -67.10
N ARG A 600 49.77 -16.38 -66.81
CA ARG A 600 48.60 -17.06 -66.27
C ARG A 600 48.26 -16.55 -64.87
N PHE A 601 49.25 -16.47 -63.97
CA PHE A 601 49.08 -15.94 -62.62
C PHE A 601 48.54 -14.51 -62.63
N LEU A 602 49.09 -13.61 -63.45
CA LEU A 602 48.60 -12.23 -63.56
C LEU A 602 47.12 -12.11 -63.98
N ARG A 603 46.59 -13.06 -64.77
CA ARG A 603 45.16 -13.09 -65.11
C ARG A 603 44.32 -13.50 -63.90
N VAL A 604 44.77 -14.52 -63.18
CA VAL A 604 44.09 -15.03 -61.97
C VAL A 604 44.13 -13.99 -60.86
N ASP A 605 45.28 -13.34 -60.67
CA ASP A 605 45.51 -12.27 -59.71
C ASP A 605 44.52 -11.11 -59.89
N LYS A 606 44.35 -10.61 -61.12
CA LYS A 606 43.33 -9.58 -61.41
C LYS A 606 41.89 -10.04 -61.07
N SER A 607 41.57 -11.31 -61.34
CA SER A 607 40.26 -11.88 -61.03
C SER A 607 40.05 -12.01 -59.52
N TRP A 608 41.08 -12.45 -58.80
CA TRP A 608 41.09 -12.56 -57.34
C TRP A 608 40.93 -11.20 -56.67
N ILE A 609 41.76 -10.21 -57.02
CA ILE A 609 41.71 -8.86 -56.44
C ILE A 609 40.34 -8.21 -56.68
N ARG A 610 39.76 -8.37 -57.88
CA ARG A 610 38.41 -7.86 -58.17
C ARG A 610 37.36 -8.50 -57.27
N SER A 611 37.45 -9.81 -57.06
CA SER A 611 36.56 -10.57 -56.18
C SER A 611 36.71 -10.14 -54.71
N GLN A 612 37.93 -9.90 -54.24
CA GLN A 612 38.18 -9.42 -52.87
C GLN A 612 37.64 -8.02 -52.65
N LYS A 613 37.90 -7.07 -53.57
CA LYS A 613 37.38 -5.70 -53.45
C LYS A 613 35.85 -5.65 -53.42
N GLN A 614 35.18 -6.43 -54.26
CA GLN A 614 33.73 -6.54 -54.22
C GLN A 614 33.22 -7.05 -52.86
N SER A 615 33.96 -7.95 -52.23
CA SER A 615 33.59 -8.52 -50.93
C SER A 615 33.89 -7.55 -49.79
N TYR A 616 34.97 -6.76 -49.91
CA TYR A 616 35.31 -5.67 -48.99
C TYR A 616 34.27 -4.54 -49.01
N ASP A 617 33.66 -4.26 -50.16
CA ASP A 617 32.60 -3.24 -50.26
C ASP A 617 31.28 -3.70 -49.60
N MET A 618 30.94 -4.99 -49.68
CA MET A 618 29.71 -5.55 -49.11
C MET A 618 29.82 -5.86 -47.61
N LYS A 619 30.96 -6.43 -47.19
CA LYS A 619 31.32 -6.86 -45.83
C LYS A 619 30.40 -7.91 -45.17
N SER A 620 29.11 -7.97 -45.45
CA SER A 620 28.18 -8.97 -44.89
C SER A 620 28.54 -10.39 -45.32
N VAL A 621 28.65 -11.31 -44.34
CA VAL A 621 28.99 -12.72 -44.58
C VAL A 621 27.96 -13.39 -45.50
N LEU A 622 26.67 -13.21 -45.21
CA LEU A 622 25.57 -13.78 -46.00
C LEU A 622 25.59 -13.31 -47.45
N GLN A 623 25.70 -12.00 -47.68
CA GLN A 623 25.67 -11.44 -49.03
C GLN A 623 26.91 -11.83 -49.84
N CYS A 624 28.08 -11.91 -49.20
CA CYS A 624 29.33 -12.28 -49.87
C CYS A 624 29.36 -13.75 -50.29
N CYS A 625 28.78 -14.64 -49.47
CA CYS A 625 28.81 -16.07 -49.73
C CYS A 625 27.65 -16.54 -50.61
N LEU A 626 26.45 -15.99 -50.41
CA LEU A 626 25.22 -16.42 -51.11
C LEU A 626 24.85 -15.55 -52.32
N GLY A 627 25.36 -14.30 -52.39
CA GLY A 627 25.06 -13.35 -53.47
C GLY A 627 23.69 -12.67 -53.34
N SER A 628 23.48 -11.56 -54.06
CA SER A 628 22.28 -10.72 -53.94
C SER A 628 21.05 -11.18 -54.74
N SER A 629 21.17 -12.13 -55.69
CA SER A 629 20.02 -12.83 -56.27
C SER A 629 20.43 -14.02 -57.17
N VAL A 630 19.79 -15.18 -56.97
CA VAL A 630 19.49 -16.22 -57.99
C VAL A 630 20.66 -17.01 -58.61
N GLN A 631 21.90 -16.88 -58.13
CA GLN A 631 22.97 -17.82 -58.51
C GLN A 631 23.75 -18.27 -57.29
N GLU A 632 23.20 -19.25 -56.55
CA GLU A 632 23.76 -19.92 -55.38
C GLU A 632 25.18 -20.52 -55.57
N ASN A 633 25.78 -20.38 -56.75
CA ASN A 633 27.05 -21.00 -57.07
C ASN A 633 28.08 -20.05 -57.69
N THR A 634 27.80 -18.75 -57.88
CA THR A 634 28.77 -17.89 -58.59
C THR A 634 30.05 -17.67 -57.81
N LYS A 635 29.97 -17.41 -56.49
CA LYS A 635 31.18 -17.21 -55.67
C LYS A 635 31.97 -18.52 -55.50
N ARG A 636 31.28 -19.61 -55.16
CA ARG A 636 31.89 -20.95 -55.01
C ARG A 636 32.54 -21.43 -56.30
N VAL A 637 31.87 -21.30 -57.45
CA VAL A 637 32.43 -21.69 -58.76
C VAL A 637 33.62 -20.80 -59.11
N LEU A 638 33.51 -19.48 -58.92
CA LEU A 638 34.62 -18.55 -59.15
C LEU A 638 35.85 -18.91 -58.31
N LEU A 639 35.66 -19.19 -57.01
CA LEU A 639 36.73 -19.59 -56.12
C LEU A 639 37.37 -20.92 -56.55
N LYS A 640 36.56 -21.93 -56.93
CA LYS A 640 37.08 -23.20 -57.46
C LYS A 640 37.87 -23.04 -58.76
N ASP A 641 37.44 -22.16 -59.65
CA ASP A 641 38.14 -21.91 -60.91
C ASP A 641 39.45 -21.16 -60.67
N ILE A 642 39.47 -20.20 -59.74
CA ILE A 642 40.69 -19.54 -59.27
C ILE A 642 41.63 -20.58 -58.63
N GLN A 643 41.12 -21.43 -57.73
CA GLN A 643 41.90 -22.48 -57.07
C GLN A 643 42.61 -23.38 -58.09
N LYS A 644 41.87 -23.90 -59.08
CA LYS A 644 42.43 -24.77 -60.13
C LYS A 644 43.56 -24.09 -60.91
N GLU A 645 43.37 -22.83 -61.30
CA GLU A 645 44.40 -22.10 -62.04
C GLU A 645 45.64 -21.82 -61.17
N LEU A 646 45.46 -21.49 -59.89
CA LEU A 646 46.55 -21.35 -58.94
C LEU A 646 47.29 -22.68 -58.72
N GLU A 647 46.58 -23.80 -58.59
CA GLU A 647 47.19 -25.13 -58.47
C GLU A 647 48.04 -25.50 -59.69
N ILE A 648 47.60 -25.15 -60.90
CA ILE A 648 48.39 -25.36 -62.12
C ILE A 648 49.69 -24.56 -62.05
N CYS A 649 49.63 -23.30 -61.62
CA CYS A 649 50.82 -22.48 -61.40
C CYS A 649 51.73 -23.08 -60.32
N PHE A 650 51.16 -23.56 -59.21
CA PHE A 650 51.90 -24.17 -58.11
C PHE A 650 52.60 -25.49 -58.52
N LYS A 651 51.91 -26.36 -59.26
CA LYS A 651 52.50 -27.60 -59.80
C LYS A 651 53.64 -27.30 -60.77
N SER A 652 53.46 -26.31 -61.63
CA SER A 652 54.49 -25.88 -62.59
C SER A 652 55.70 -25.27 -61.87
N LEU A 653 55.47 -24.49 -60.82
CA LEU A 653 56.51 -23.93 -59.96
C LEU A 653 57.33 -25.03 -59.28
N ASN A 654 56.67 -26.03 -58.71
CA ASN A 654 57.36 -27.17 -58.09
C ASN A 654 58.18 -27.96 -59.11
N ALA A 655 57.62 -28.23 -60.30
CA ALA A 655 58.35 -28.90 -61.38
C ALA A 655 59.60 -28.11 -61.83
N TYR A 656 59.50 -26.78 -61.86
CA TYR A 656 60.63 -25.89 -62.13
C TYR A 656 61.69 -25.97 -61.03
N LEU A 657 61.30 -25.92 -59.75
CA LEU A 657 62.22 -26.07 -58.63
C LEU A 657 62.93 -27.42 -58.64
N ASP A 658 62.21 -28.50 -58.93
CA ASP A 658 62.79 -29.84 -59.04
C ASP A 658 63.74 -29.98 -60.24
N LYS A 659 63.49 -29.24 -61.33
CA LYS A 659 64.46 -29.12 -62.42
C LYS A 659 65.74 -28.42 -61.95
N LYS A 660 65.64 -27.32 -61.20
CA LYS A 660 66.81 -26.63 -60.64
C LYS A 660 67.56 -27.50 -59.63
N ARG A 661 66.85 -28.26 -58.79
CA ARG A 661 67.44 -29.25 -57.87
C ARG A 661 68.19 -30.37 -58.58
N ARG A 662 67.69 -30.83 -59.73
CA ARG A 662 68.41 -31.82 -60.56
C ARG A 662 69.70 -31.27 -61.16
N LEU A 663 69.72 -29.99 -61.54
CA LEU A 663 70.93 -29.33 -62.03
C LEU A 663 71.98 -29.14 -60.92
N PHE A 664 71.54 -28.90 -59.69
CA PHE A 664 72.42 -28.76 -58.54
C PHE A 664 71.84 -29.47 -57.29
N PRO A 665 72.25 -30.73 -57.03
CA PRO A 665 71.66 -31.58 -55.99
C PRO A 665 71.69 -31.01 -54.56
N ARG A 666 72.56 -30.05 -54.24
CA ARG A 666 72.56 -29.45 -52.90
C ARG A 666 71.31 -28.60 -52.62
N TYR A 667 70.58 -28.17 -53.66
CA TYR A 667 69.28 -27.49 -53.48
C TYR A 667 68.19 -28.38 -52.87
N TYR A 668 68.38 -29.71 -52.78
CA TYR A 668 67.47 -30.58 -52.03
C TYR A 668 67.48 -30.30 -50.52
N PHE A 669 68.56 -29.70 -49.98
CA PHE A 669 68.65 -29.33 -48.56
C PHE A 669 67.93 -28.02 -48.22
N LEU A 670 67.37 -27.32 -49.21
CA LEU A 670 66.62 -26.09 -49.03
C LEU A 670 65.11 -26.35 -49.18
N SER A 671 64.33 -25.71 -48.31
CA SER A 671 62.87 -25.61 -48.47
C SER A 671 62.52 -24.82 -49.74
N ASN A 672 61.32 -25.03 -50.28
CA ASN A 672 60.89 -24.34 -51.51
C ASN A 672 60.97 -22.80 -51.41
N PRO A 673 60.55 -22.13 -50.31
CA PRO A 673 60.68 -20.69 -50.17
C PRO A 673 62.14 -20.22 -50.11
N SER A 674 63.00 -20.93 -49.37
CA SER A 674 64.43 -20.59 -49.28
C SER A 674 65.15 -20.78 -50.60
N LEU A 675 64.80 -21.81 -51.37
CA LEU A 675 65.34 -22.03 -52.71
C LEU A 675 64.90 -20.93 -53.70
N LEU A 676 63.65 -20.47 -53.62
CA LEU A 676 63.16 -19.37 -54.47
C LEU A 676 63.82 -18.03 -54.13
N ALA A 677 63.95 -17.71 -52.85
CA ALA A 677 64.69 -16.53 -52.41
C ALA A 677 66.13 -16.56 -52.93
N LEU A 678 66.82 -17.70 -52.75
CA LEU A 678 68.17 -17.90 -53.26
C LEU A 678 68.28 -17.67 -54.78
N LEU A 679 67.37 -18.28 -55.57
CA LEU A 679 67.36 -18.12 -57.04
C LEU A 679 67.08 -16.68 -57.49
N ASN A 680 66.26 -15.94 -56.72
CA ASN A 680 65.98 -14.54 -56.97
C ASN A 680 67.23 -13.65 -56.75
N HIS A 681 67.92 -13.84 -55.63
CA HIS A 681 69.15 -13.08 -55.32
C HIS A 681 70.21 -13.28 -56.40
N PHE A 682 70.42 -14.51 -56.90
CA PHE A 682 71.36 -14.78 -57.99
C PHE A 682 71.00 -14.08 -59.32
N SER A 683 69.73 -13.76 -59.54
CA SER A 683 69.24 -13.24 -60.82
C SER A 683 69.18 -11.71 -60.88
N ASN A 684 68.96 -11.04 -59.75
CA ASN A 684 68.75 -9.58 -59.68
C ASN A 684 70.00 -8.76 -59.34
N SER A 685 70.92 -9.29 -58.52
CA SER A 685 72.18 -8.62 -58.24
C SER A 685 73.23 -9.65 -57.84
N GLY A 686 74.44 -9.58 -58.37
CA GLY A 686 75.56 -10.43 -57.93
C GLY A 686 76.00 -10.19 -56.47
N ASN A 687 75.15 -9.62 -55.61
CA ASN A 687 75.40 -9.36 -54.21
C ASN A 687 75.43 -10.66 -53.41
N ILE A 688 76.62 -11.24 -53.35
CA ILE A 688 76.91 -12.49 -52.63
C ILE A 688 76.62 -12.37 -51.13
N SER A 689 76.52 -11.16 -50.57
CA SER A 689 76.18 -10.91 -49.16
C SER A 689 74.84 -11.49 -48.71
N GLU A 690 73.80 -11.48 -49.57
CA GLU A 690 72.46 -12.03 -49.23
C GLU A 690 72.43 -13.55 -49.37
N VAL A 691 73.27 -14.10 -50.27
CA VAL A 691 73.46 -15.53 -50.50
C VAL A 691 74.22 -16.20 -49.35
N LYS A 692 75.06 -15.44 -48.61
CA LYS A 692 75.86 -15.94 -47.48
C LYS A 692 75.05 -16.67 -46.42
N SER A 693 73.86 -16.17 -46.10
CA SER A 693 72.97 -16.78 -45.10
C SER A 693 72.62 -18.23 -45.44
N TYR A 694 72.52 -18.56 -46.74
CA TYR A 694 72.18 -19.89 -47.24
C TYR A 694 73.39 -20.82 -47.42
N PHE A 695 74.63 -20.34 -47.32
CA PHE A 695 75.82 -21.19 -47.48
C PHE A 695 75.94 -22.25 -46.38
N SER A 696 75.59 -21.89 -45.15
CA SER A 696 75.60 -22.83 -44.03
C SER A 696 74.63 -24.01 -44.23
N SER A 697 73.53 -23.78 -44.95
CA SER A 697 72.52 -24.80 -45.28
C SER A 697 72.91 -25.63 -46.51
N LEU A 698 73.70 -25.07 -47.43
CA LEU A 698 74.13 -25.75 -48.67
C LEU A 698 75.47 -26.51 -48.52
N PHE A 699 76.31 -26.08 -47.58
CA PHE A 699 77.66 -26.60 -47.38
C PHE A 699 77.96 -26.71 -45.88
N SER A 700 78.26 -27.92 -45.40
CA SER A 700 78.52 -28.18 -43.98
C SER A 700 79.74 -27.46 -43.40
N ALA A 701 80.72 -27.09 -44.23
CA ALA A 701 82.01 -26.53 -43.81
C ALA A 701 82.24 -25.06 -44.23
N LEU A 702 81.28 -24.42 -44.92
CA LEU A 702 81.39 -23.05 -45.43
C LEU A 702 80.41 -22.14 -44.70
N ARG A 703 80.95 -21.12 -44.01
CA ARG A 703 80.15 -20.14 -43.27
C ARG A 703 80.22 -18.73 -43.86
N ASP A 704 81.35 -18.37 -44.46
CA ASP A 704 81.54 -17.07 -45.08
C ASP A 704 82.54 -17.17 -46.24
N LEU A 705 82.40 -16.27 -47.21
CA LEU A 705 83.26 -16.11 -48.37
C LEU A 705 83.67 -14.64 -48.46
N LYS A 706 84.98 -14.38 -48.46
CA LYS A 706 85.55 -13.09 -48.82
C LYS A 706 85.93 -13.14 -50.30
N LEU A 707 85.45 -12.16 -51.04
CA LEU A 707 85.80 -11.94 -52.45
C LEU A 707 86.79 -10.79 -52.46
N ASP A 708 87.84 -10.91 -53.26
CA ASP A 708 88.78 -9.82 -53.53
C ASP A 708 88.23 -8.84 -54.57
#